data_AF-A0A951S0K9-F1
#
_entry.id   AF-A0A951S0K9-F1
#
_cell.length_a   1.000
_cell.length_b   1.000
_cell.length_c   1.000
_cell.angle_alpha   90.00
_cell.angle_beta   90.00
_cell.angle_gamma   90.00
#
_symmetry.space_group_name_H-M   'P 1'
#
loop_
_entity.id
_entity.type
_entity.pdbx_description
1 polymer ?
#
loop_
_entity_poly.entity_id
_entity_poly.type
_entity_poly.pdbx_seq_one_letter_code
_entity_poly.pdbx_strand_id
1 'polypeptide(L)'
;MIKTKYIFKYRFWLLLIGIVVLSLGFTEGDKSGKTTSPKIYKLAKVSSEGGKYGDAYRLNINNINMPMNRSGKIADVNIPPEGSQGRFDESTFLFSGGFMLSGYAGGTLFANAVASASLVEDYVPGIVGDQTGAEMYVVKRSDAPGGKAYQDWADAVALGADFYDVDGDGFYDPSIDIPDILGDETVWCVYNDGVPQAGRRWNAVAPLGIEIRQTAFALNSKSAIGNIIFFRYRIKYVGLNKPTEPNKLDDVYFGVWADPDIGENDHSLDLVGSDTFRNAIYTYKAAGGVTYGNNPPAFFATFFSGPTEYLPGVTFVDNDGDGEYTDGVDTPLDTAYSVRGRNIGRVDYPGARNQPLSSVIEYFNGYSDRDLVDPDNHNQARNFMLGLKSNGQEVDPCTFAVGSVLGGVDCNTVNPAFWFSGDPVTNVGWIGNQPWDVRQMSNTGPFTLWKDTQENRDKGRLIEKEIVVAYVVGRGIDRLNSITVAREINDVAQDIFDNNFPSPPPPPPIAYEVKTGEDFIDLTWLTAANGVLPIGQNPGDNIRYRGEDTVLNINRWIHGFYVNAFRTNSSTQTIGGENNITELANYSVTNGVDTIKNLYYISSNGGVNLRRSVAPDENILDSTFYADPEKGRIKLIINKDPFTDEPLVKGKEYYFGITQYSLNHNAIVNKATGVYGGSGDYMENSAYEEFNLLQPLQEIYAGQTQIITVVFGEDLYHPGLTQLDGTKISGYSSGDVKYLVADETALKGHEYSVEFFKDLAAPPTTSYMPFWRLKDNTINKVLIDSSKTYDFNLINYGGTPIDGFLLKVKPVTTAFNNADDESQELHYDPVDNRWYDLFSTAQGTGIYYVGLDIPQSSPITPFPGTARSTIIRADRLRTIEIRFGDQGKAYRYLNGYLGSNLIQPNSYRYASAITETDTVGKGVVGKLGEGFVDVPFTAWDVDKKYGDVPRQLAVGFIERRKSGNTIYFGNPDGNWDPGDSLLLSREVIIIFDAPYDPTGNQIEYTGGMFTTQSGTVTEWADPIRGFTIPSDASGITNEQRRIAASPWFNAMYVVGLQRKNSGLFYTPGDKFTVPMVRYPYTDADVFTFTTRESGKLTDQEKRDIFNKVNVYPNPLYGFNPATSYNNSPADEPFVTFSNLPEQVTIKIYSLSGTLLRTLNTQDKSSPTSPFIRWNLQNESGLRVASGLYIALISAPDYGEKVLKFSIIMPQKQLQRY
;
A
#
# COMPACT_ATOMS: atom_id res chain seq x y z
N MET A 1 -79.65 56.01 30.46
CA MET A 1 -80.15 55.11 31.52
C MET A 1 -80.86 53.94 30.85
N ILE A 2 -80.20 52.77 30.70
CA ILE A 2 -80.45 51.49 31.44
C ILE A 2 -81.72 50.78 30.92
N LYS A 3 -81.81 49.48 30.58
CA LYS A 3 -80.96 48.27 30.41
C LYS A 3 -81.90 47.22 29.81
N THR A 4 -81.45 46.31 28.94
CA THR A 4 -81.82 44.88 29.08
C THR A 4 -80.78 43.97 28.39
N LYS A 5 -80.32 42.96 29.13
CA LYS A 5 -79.34 41.93 28.76
C LYS A 5 -80.05 40.63 28.36
N TYR A 6 -79.52 39.88 27.38
CA TYR A 6 -78.85 38.57 27.56
C TYR A 6 -78.97 37.61 26.34
N ILE A 7 -77.85 36.91 26.10
CA ILE A 7 -77.66 35.61 25.42
C ILE A 7 -77.27 35.66 23.93
N PHE A 8 -76.00 35.96 23.71
CA PHE A 8 -75.14 35.50 22.62
C PHE A 8 -74.41 34.23 23.08
N LYS A 9 -74.72 33.07 22.49
CA LYS A 9 -73.90 31.84 22.35
C LYS A 9 -74.79 30.80 21.66
N TYR A 10 -74.27 30.07 20.67
CA TYR A 10 -74.97 29.07 19.81
C TYR A 10 -75.51 29.50 18.43
N ARG A 11 -74.89 30.50 17.77
CA ARG A 11 -75.02 30.65 16.30
C ARG A 11 -73.70 30.77 15.53
N PHE A 12 -72.55 30.71 16.21
CA PHE A 12 -71.23 30.84 15.58
C PHE A 12 -70.59 29.50 15.18
N TRP A 13 -71.18 28.36 15.56
CA TRP A 13 -70.59 27.03 15.32
C TRP A 13 -71.17 26.25 14.15
N LEU A 14 -72.32 26.66 13.59
CA LEU A 14 -72.96 25.94 12.47
C LEU A 14 -72.79 26.62 11.10
N LEU A 15 -72.29 27.85 11.06
CA LEU A 15 -71.89 28.52 9.80
C LEU A 15 -70.41 28.30 9.43
N LEU A 16 -69.62 27.75 10.36
CA LEU A 16 -68.19 27.45 10.19
C LEU A 16 -67.91 26.05 9.63
N ILE A 17 -68.93 25.19 9.52
CA ILE A 17 -68.79 23.81 9.00
C ILE A 17 -69.29 23.69 7.55
N GLY A 18 -70.10 24.66 7.06
CA GLY A 18 -70.59 24.68 5.68
C GLY A 18 -69.72 25.42 4.66
N ILE A 19 -68.75 26.24 5.10
CA ILE A 19 -67.83 27.00 4.23
C ILE A 19 -66.45 26.33 4.09
N VAL A 20 -66.15 25.32 4.92
CA VAL A 20 -64.87 24.57 4.91
C VAL A 20 -64.84 23.41 3.90
N VAL A 21 -65.98 23.06 3.28
CA VAL A 21 -66.05 21.92 2.32
C VAL A 21 -66.21 22.36 0.85
N LEU A 22 -66.24 23.67 0.55
CA LEU A 22 -66.41 24.18 -0.82
C LEU A 22 -65.42 25.31 -1.22
N SER A 23 -64.30 25.46 -0.51
CA SER A 23 -63.29 26.48 -0.83
C SER A 23 -61.82 26.04 -0.66
N LEU A 24 -61.54 24.75 -0.55
CA LEU A 24 -60.17 24.20 -0.64
C LEU A 24 -59.94 23.52 -1.99
N GLY A 25 -59.98 24.35 -3.01
CA GLY A 25 -59.50 24.07 -4.35
C GLY A 25 -59.34 25.43 -5.01
N PHE A 26 -58.14 25.72 -5.50
CA PHE A 26 -57.72 27.02 -6.05
C PHE A 26 -57.35 28.08 -4.99
N THR A 27 -56.15 27.95 -4.44
CA THR A 27 -55.37 29.13 -4.01
C THR A 27 -54.25 29.35 -5.02
N GLU A 28 -54.20 30.57 -5.53
CA GLU A 28 -53.15 31.15 -6.37
C GLU A 28 -51.76 30.70 -5.90
N GLY A 29 -51.00 30.13 -6.84
CA GLY A 29 -49.60 29.80 -6.64
C GLY A 29 -48.80 31.05 -6.32
N ASP A 30 -48.22 31.03 -5.14
CA ASP A 30 -47.27 31.99 -4.57
C ASP A 30 -46.15 32.30 -5.58
N LYS A 31 -46.12 33.53 -6.09
CA LYS A 31 -45.04 34.08 -6.93
C LYS A 31 -43.85 34.62 -6.12
N SER A 32 -43.81 34.38 -4.80
CA SER A 32 -42.72 34.83 -3.94
C SER A 32 -42.23 33.68 -3.06
N GLY A 33 -41.08 33.12 -3.44
CA GLY A 33 -40.48 31.93 -2.84
C GLY A 33 -40.29 32.02 -1.34
N LYS A 34 -41.03 31.19 -0.60
CA LYS A 34 -40.65 30.78 0.75
C LYS A 34 -39.90 29.45 0.68
N THR A 35 -38.67 29.50 1.13
CA THR A 35 -37.73 28.40 1.38
C THR A 35 -38.42 27.22 2.04
N THR A 36 -38.58 26.12 1.29
CA THR A 36 -38.79 24.80 1.88
C THR A 36 -37.51 24.38 2.58
N SER A 37 -37.61 23.78 3.77
CA SER A 37 -36.47 23.20 4.47
C SER A 37 -35.68 22.28 3.52
N PRO A 38 -34.33 22.25 3.58
CA PRO A 38 -33.54 21.42 2.67
C PRO A 38 -34.02 19.97 2.75
N LYS A 39 -34.37 19.39 1.59
CA LYS A 39 -34.83 18.01 1.48
C LYS A 39 -33.72 17.10 2.00
N ILE A 40 -33.97 16.37 3.08
CA ILE A 40 -33.02 15.39 3.61
C ILE A 40 -33.16 14.11 2.77
N TYR A 41 -32.14 13.82 1.97
CA TYR A 41 -32.07 12.62 1.15
C TYR A 41 -31.89 11.37 2.01
N LYS A 42 -32.60 10.29 1.70
CA LYS A 42 -32.41 9.00 2.38
C LYS A 42 -31.26 8.27 1.69
N LEU A 43 -30.10 8.31 2.32
CA LEU A 43 -28.94 7.52 1.92
C LEU A 43 -29.10 6.11 2.47
N ALA A 44 -28.86 5.09 1.64
CA ALA A 44 -28.75 3.73 2.14
C ALA A 44 -27.53 3.63 3.08
N LYS A 45 -27.66 2.93 4.22
CA LYS A 45 -26.49 2.48 5.01
C LYS A 45 -25.82 1.37 4.20
N VAL A 46 -25.00 1.74 3.23
CA VAL A 46 -24.24 0.76 2.46
C VAL A 46 -23.02 0.35 3.29
N SER A 47 -22.72 -0.95 3.35
CA SER A 47 -21.34 -1.38 3.58
C SER A 47 -20.48 -0.80 2.45
N SER A 48 -19.18 -0.65 2.65
CA SER A 48 -18.24 -0.19 1.61
C SER A 48 -18.22 -1.05 0.33
N GLU A 49 -19.00 -2.14 0.27
CA GLU A 49 -19.03 -3.15 -0.80
C GLU A 49 -20.33 -3.13 -1.64
N GLY A 50 -21.38 -2.38 -1.26
CA GLY A 50 -22.68 -2.40 -1.95
C GLY A 50 -22.82 -1.37 -3.08
N GLY A 51 -23.65 -1.67 -4.09
CA GLY A 51 -23.83 -0.82 -5.27
C GLY A 51 -25.05 0.11 -5.25
N LYS A 52 -25.92 0.01 -4.25
CA LYS A 52 -27.16 0.81 -4.11
C LYS A 52 -27.02 1.89 -3.05
N TYR A 53 -27.18 3.15 -3.46
CA TYR A 53 -26.96 4.31 -2.60
C TYR A 53 -28.23 5.10 -2.24
N GLY A 54 -29.40 4.67 -2.72
CA GLY A 54 -30.69 5.33 -2.42
C GLY A 54 -30.93 6.59 -3.24
N ASP A 55 -31.32 7.69 -2.59
CA ASP A 55 -31.84 8.89 -3.26
C ASP A 55 -30.76 9.77 -3.94
N ALA A 56 -29.53 9.70 -3.47
CA ALA A 56 -28.46 10.59 -3.90
C ALA A 56 -27.10 9.92 -3.76
N TYR A 57 -26.16 10.34 -4.58
CA TYR A 57 -24.78 9.89 -4.53
C TYR A 57 -23.84 11.07 -4.75
N ARG A 58 -22.65 10.99 -4.15
CA ARG A 58 -21.60 11.99 -4.31
C ARG A 58 -20.44 11.34 -5.04
N LEU A 59 -20.32 11.63 -6.33
CA LEU A 59 -19.18 11.21 -7.13
C LEU A 59 -18.00 12.10 -6.74
N ASN A 60 -17.20 11.62 -5.79
CA ASN A 60 -16.02 12.30 -5.29
C ASN A 60 -14.78 11.55 -5.75
N ILE A 61 -14.24 11.95 -6.89
CA ILE A 61 -13.15 11.28 -7.56
C ILE A 61 -12.16 12.34 -8.08
N ASN A 62 -10.88 12.12 -7.80
CA ASN A 62 -9.78 13.03 -8.15
C ASN A 62 -9.93 14.44 -7.54
N ASN A 63 -10.11 15.45 -8.39
CA ASN A 63 -10.21 16.87 -8.01
C ASN A 63 -11.64 17.38 -8.11
N ILE A 64 -12.61 16.54 -8.54
CA ILE A 64 -14.01 16.94 -8.65
C ILE A 64 -14.85 16.18 -7.63
N ASN A 65 -15.60 16.95 -6.85
CA ASN A 65 -16.59 16.44 -5.92
C ASN A 65 -17.99 16.87 -6.39
N MET A 66 -18.76 15.92 -6.92
CA MET A 66 -20.04 16.18 -7.58
C MET A 66 -21.20 15.43 -6.92
N PRO A 67 -22.06 16.09 -6.13
CA PRO A 67 -23.28 15.48 -5.62
C PRO A 67 -24.37 15.47 -6.69
N MET A 68 -25.12 14.37 -6.76
CA MET A 68 -26.20 14.18 -7.73
C MET A 68 -27.33 13.32 -7.14
N ASN A 69 -28.53 13.43 -7.70
CA ASN A 69 -29.69 12.66 -7.25
C ASN A 69 -30.30 11.79 -8.34
N ARG A 70 -31.21 10.90 -7.93
CA ARG A 70 -31.93 9.98 -8.83
C ARG A 70 -33.06 10.63 -9.65
N SER A 71 -33.00 11.95 -9.88
CA SER A 71 -33.95 12.70 -10.70
C SER A 71 -33.25 13.67 -11.67
N GLY A 72 -31.95 13.47 -11.90
CA GLY A 72 -31.17 14.23 -12.86
C GLY A 72 -30.58 15.54 -12.35
N LYS A 73 -30.75 15.87 -11.06
CA LYS A 73 -30.16 17.08 -10.48
C LYS A 73 -28.68 16.86 -10.18
N ILE A 74 -27.85 17.80 -10.62
CA ILE A 74 -26.40 17.80 -10.41
C ILE A 74 -26.03 19.03 -9.57
N ALA A 75 -25.04 18.90 -8.67
CA ALA A 75 -24.54 19.92 -7.74
C ALA A 75 -25.52 20.39 -6.63
N ASP A 76 -26.74 20.83 -6.95
CA ASP A 76 -27.72 21.33 -5.96
C ASP A 76 -28.41 20.19 -5.17
N VAL A 77 -27.60 19.28 -4.64
CA VAL A 77 -28.00 18.09 -3.91
C VAL A 77 -27.28 18.09 -2.57
N ASN A 78 -28.00 18.37 -1.49
CA ASN A 78 -27.44 18.46 -0.15
C ASN A 78 -27.22 17.06 0.47
N ILE A 79 -25.97 16.63 0.56
CA ILE A 79 -25.52 15.37 1.15
C ILE A 79 -24.64 15.68 2.38
N PRO A 80 -25.16 15.58 3.62
CA PRO A 80 -24.37 15.85 4.83
C PRO A 80 -23.23 14.83 5.03
N PRO A 81 -22.11 15.22 5.69
CA PRO A 81 -21.82 16.55 6.24
C PRO A 81 -21.30 17.55 5.19
N GLU A 82 -20.96 17.08 3.99
CA GLU A 82 -20.25 17.86 2.98
C GLU A 82 -21.11 18.94 2.32
N GLY A 83 -22.43 18.85 2.39
CA GLY A 83 -23.34 19.89 1.94
C GLY A 83 -23.81 19.69 0.51
N SER A 84 -24.06 20.78 -0.22
CA SER A 84 -24.39 20.80 -1.66
C SER A 84 -23.22 21.39 -2.47
N GLN A 85 -23.46 21.67 -3.76
CA GLN A 85 -22.55 22.23 -4.76
C GLN A 85 -21.51 21.24 -5.32
N GLY A 86 -21.18 21.45 -6.59
CA GLY A 86 -20.08 20.80 -7.29
C GLY A 86 -18.79 21.55 -7.03
N ARG A 87 -17.78 20.83 -6.52
CA ARG A 87 -16.51 21.42 -6.09
C ARG A 87 -15.34 20.93 -6.92
N PHE A 88 -14.40 21.82 -7.15
CA PHE A 88 -13.11 21.59 -7.77
C PHE A 88 -12.04 22.03 -6.77
N ASP A 89 -11.09 21.15 -6.48
CA ASP A 89 -10.23 21.26 -5.30
C ASP A 89 -11.09 21.40 -4.02
N GLU A 90 -10.87 22.45 -3.21
CA GLU A 90 -11.60 22.70 -1.96
C GLU A 90 -12.84 23.59 -2.12
N SER A 91 -13.18 24.06 -3.33
CA SER A 91 -14.20 25.09 -3.49
C SER A 91 -15.15 24.91 -4.66
N THR A 92 -16.20 25.72 -4.70
CA THR A 92 -17.33 25.58 -5.62
C THR A 92 -16.97 26.07 -7.02
N PHE A 93 -17.32 25.29 -8.04
CA PHE A 93 -17.30 25.73 -9.44
C PHE A 93 -18.67 25.61 -10.10
N LEU A 94 -19.57 24.80 -9.52
CA LEU A 94 -20.92 24.57 -10.04
C LEU A 94 -21.91 24.63 -8.88
N PHE A 95 -22.88 25.55 -8.97
CA PHE A 95 -23.97 25.64 -7.99
C PHE A 95 -25.07 24.64 -8.29
N SER A 96 -25.53 24.61 -9.55
CA SER A 96 -26.57 23.71 -10.03
C SER A 96 -26.30 23.28 -11.48
N GLY A 97 -26.64 22.05 -11.82
CA GLY A 97 -26.55 21.53 -13.19
C GLY A 97 -27.68 20.56 -13.52
N GLY A 98 -27.89 20.35 -14.82
CA GLY A 98 -28.88 19.43 -15.36
C GLY A 98 -29.07 19.64 -16.86
N PHE A 99 -30.32 19.60 -17.32
CA PHE A 99 -30.63 19.70 -18.75
C PHE A 99 -32.01 20.33 -19.00
N MET A 100 -32.22 20.82 -20.22
CA MET A 100 -33.52 21.22 -20.75
C MET A 100 -33.85 20.42 -22.01
N LEU A 101 -35.13 20.15 -22.25
CA LEU A 101 -35.64 19.48 -23.43
C LEU A 101 -36.87 20.23 -23.96
N SER A 102 -36.92 20.50 -25.26
CA SER A 102 -38.10 21.11 -25.89
C SER A 102 -38.35 20.51 -27.28
N GLY A 103 -39.60 20.54 -27.74
CA GLY A 103 -39.98 20.05 -29.06
C GLY A 103 -41.49 20.08 -29.26
N TYR A 104 -42.00 19.35 -30.24
CA TYR A 104 -43.43 19.32 -30.55
C TYR A 104 -44.02 17.91 -30.38
N ALA A 105 -45.09 17.82 -29.59
CA ALA A 105 -45.92 16.64 -29.45
C ALA A 105 -47.22 16.84 -30.24
N GLY A 106 -47.32 16.23 -31.43
CA GLY A 106 -48.51 16.37 -32.29
C GLY A 106 -48.79 17.84 -32.67
N GLY A 107 -47.75 18.62 -32.93
CA GLY A 107 -47.83 20.06 -33.24
C GLY A 107 -47.98 20.98 -32.03
N THR A 108 -48.09 20.45 -30.81
CA THR A 108 -48.10 21.26 -29.58
C THR A 108 -46.69 21.37 -29.00
N LEU A 109 -46.21 22.59 -28.78
CA LEU A 109 -44.91 22.83 -28.17
C LEU A 109 -44.89 22.30 -26.73
N PHE A 110 -43.81 21.61 -26.36
CA PHE A 110 -43.50 21.27 -24.98
C PHE A 110 -42.09 21.76 -24.64
N ALA A 111 -41.88 22.04 -23.36
CA ALA A 111 -40.56 22.11 -22.76
C ALA A 111 -40.65 21.50 -21.35
N ASN A 112 -39.62 20.77 -20.95
CA ASN A 112 -39.41 20.27 -19.60
C ASN A 112 -37.93 20.34 -19.25
N ALA A 113 -37.57 20.33 -17.97
CA ALA A 113 -36.18 20.44 -17.56
C ALA A 113 -35.89 19.87 -16.18
N VAL A 114 -34.60 19.68 -15.93
CA VAL A 114 -33.99 19.67 -14.60
C VAL A 114 -33.00 20.84 -14.56
N ALA A 115 -33.47 21.97 -14.04
CA ALA A 115 -32.72 23.21 -13.90
C ALA A 115 -33.10 23.86 -12.57
N SER A 116 -32.50 23.37 -11.47
CA SER A 116 -33.03 23.64 -10.14
C SER A 116 -32.83 25.09 -9.68
N ALA A 117 -31.76 25.78 -10.11
CA ALA A 117 -31.60 27.20 -9.83
C ALA A 117 -32.60 28.07 -10.63
N SER A 118 -33.04 27.59 -11.80
CA SER A 118 -34.19 28.12 -12.53
C SER A 118 -35.54 27.59 -11.99
N LEU A 119 -35.57 26.88 -10.86
CA LEU A 119 -36.77 26.30 -10.23
C LEU A 119 -37.63 25.43 -11.16
N VAL A 120 -37.01 24.71 -12.12
CA VAL A 120 -37.68 23.75 -12.99
C VAL A 120 -37.19 22.33 -12.67
N GLU A 121 -38.07 21.49 -12.15
CA GLU A 121 -37.77 20.10 -11.75
C GLU A 121 -38.91 19.19 -12.20
N ASP A 122 -38.96 18.86 -13.49
CA ASP A 122 -40.12 18.18 -14.09
C ASP A 122 -40.01 16.64 -14.10
N TYR A 123 -38.99 16.08 -13.44
CA TYR A 123 -38.66 14.65 -13.48
C TYR A 123 -38.80 13.97 -12.11
N VAL A 124 -39.26 12.71 -12.11
CA VAL A 124 -39.37 11.82 -10.95
C VAL A 124 -38.55 10.53 -11.16
N PRO A 125 -38.05 9.88 -10.10
CA PRO A 125 -37.24 8.66 -10.24
C PRO A 125 -38.01 7.51 -10.88
N GLY A 126 -37.31 6.66 -11.63
CA GLY A 126 -37.84 5.42 -12.24
C GLY A 126 -38.27 5.55 -13.68
N ILE A 127 -38.73 4.43 -14.25
CA ILE A 127 -39.34 4.37 -15.58
C ILE A 127 -40.79 4.86 -15.53
N VAL A 128 -41.40 5.13 -16.68
CA VAL A 128 -42.79 5.61 -16.71
C VAL A 128 -43.73 4.57 -16.10
N GLY A 129 -44.42 4.97 -15.02
CA GLY A 129 -45.38 4.12 -14.32
C GLY A 129 -44.79 3.24 -13.21
N ASP A 130 -43.47 3.18 -13.04
CA ASP A 130 -42.83 2.42 -11.97
C ASP A 130 -41.62 3.14 -11.37
N GLN A 131 -41.69 3.42 -10.07
CA GLN A 131 -40.62 4.05 -9.28
C GLN A 131 -39.88 3.04 -8.39
N THR A 132 -40.28 1.76 -8.42
CA THR A 132 -39.76 0.71 -7.55
C THR A 132 -38.31 0.42 -7.90
N GLY A 133 -37.44 0.39 -6.90
CA GLY A 133 -36.01 0.11 -7.10
C GLY A 133 -35.25 1.22 -7.84
N ALA A 134 -35.87 2.34 -8.21
CA ALA A 134 -35.15 3.44 -8.83
C ALA A 134 -34.24 4.12 -7.80
N GLU A 135 -32.94 3.80 -7.81
CA GLU A 135 -31.93 4.33 -6.90
C GLU A 135 -30.73 4.87 -7.67
N MET A 136 -29.77 5.43 -6.94
CA MET A 136 -28.42 5.66 -7.45
C MET A 136 -27.65 4.34 -7.42
N TYR A 137 -27.30 3.82 -8.59
CA TYR A 137 -26.50 2.62 -8.76
C TYR A 137 -25.05 2.99 -9.05
N VAL A 138 -24.11 2.38 -8.34
CA VAL A 138 -22.68 2.66 -8.49
C VAL A 138 -21.92 1.37 -8.64
N VAL A 139 -21.03 1.34 -9.62
CA VAL A 139 -20.07 0.28 -9.85
C VAL A 139 -18.69 0.90 -10.05
N LYS A 140 -17.69 0.29 -9.43
CA LYS A 140 -16.28 0.69 -9.57
C LYS A 140 -15.54 -0.38 -10.35
N ARG A 141 -14.52 0.03 -11.08
CA ARG A 141 -13.66 -0.92 -11.80
C ARG A 141 -12.90 -1.86 -10.86
N SER A 142 -12.67 -1.45 -9.62
CA SER A 142 -12.08 -2.27 -8.56
C SER A 142 -13.03 -3.30 -7.95
N ASP A 143 -14.33 -3.24 -8.24
CA ASP A 143 -15.30 -4.17 -7.66
C ASP A 143 -15.09 -5.58 -8.24
N ALA A 144 -15.09 -6.58 -7.36
CA ALA A 144 -14.91 -7.96 -7.75
C ALA A 144 -16.11 -8.47 -8.57
N PRO A 145 -15.90 -9.17 -9.70
CA PRO A 145 -16.97 -9.88 -10.40
C PRO A 145 -17.73 -10.83 -9.46
N GLY A 146 -19.06 -10.87 -9.57
CA GLY A 146 -19.93 -11.60 -8.62
C GLY A 146 -20.13 -10.93 -7.26
N GLY A 147 -19.41 -9.84 -6.97
CA GLY A 147 -19.52 -9.09 -5.72
C GLY A 147 -20.86 -8.37 -5.54
N LYS A 148 -21.06 -7.71 -4.40
CA LYS A 148 -22.34 -7.10 -4.05
C LYS A 148 -22.75 -5.97 -5.01
N ALA A 149 -21.81 -5.15 -5.48
CA ALA A 149 -22.08 -4.14 -6.52
C ALA A 149 -22.58 -4.77 -7.84
N TYR A 150 -21.96 -5.86 -8.32
CA TYR A 150 -22.40 -6.59 -9.52
C TYR A 150 -23.81 -7.17 -9.34
N GLN A 151 -24.10 -7.74 -8.18
CA GLN A 151 -25.43 -8.26 -7.85
C GLN A 151 -26.47 -7.14 -7.79
N ASP A 152 -26.13 -5.98 -7.23
CA ASP A 152 -27.03 -4.83 -7.17
C ASP A 152 -27.28 -4.21 -8.55
N TRP A 153 -26.33 -4.31 -9.47
CA TRP A 153 -26.48 -3.86 -10.86
C TRP A 153 -27.57 -4.63 -11.63
N ALA A 154 -27.95 -5.84 -11.19
CA ALA A 154 -29.06 -6.58 -11.80
C ALA A 154 -30.38 -5.79 -11.75
N ASP A 155 -30.62 -5.04 -10.67
CA ASP A 155 -31.80 -4.18 -10.56
C ASP A 155 -31.69 -2.95 -11.49
N ALA A 156 -30.48 -2.44 -11.72
CA ALA A 156 -30.23 -1.39 -12.70
C ALA A 156 -30.52 -1.89 -14.13
N VAL A 157 -30.07 -3.11 -14.47
CA VAL A 157 -30.36 -3.75 -15.77
C VAL A 157 -31.86 -3.95 -15.97
N ALA A 158 -32.59 -4.37 -14.93
CA ALA A 158 -34.06 -4.48 -14.98
C ALA A 158 -34.76 -3.13 -15.28
N LEU A 159 -34.11 -2.01 -14.96
CA LEU A 159 -34.56 -0.65 -15.24
C LEU A 159 -33.97 -0.06 -16.54
N GLY A 160 -33.16 -0.83 -17.27
CA GLY A 160 -32.58 -0.49 -18.57
C GLY A 160 -31.14 0.04 -18.54
N ALA A 161 -30.38 -0.24 -17.48
CA ALA A 161 -28.92 -0.10 -17.53
C ALA A 161 -28.31 -1.11 -18.50
N ASP A 162 -27.17 -0.76 -19.10
CA ASP A 162 -26.46 -1.66 -20.00
C ASP A 162 -25.53 -2.61 -19.22
N PHE A 163 -25.11 -3.67 -19.89
CA PHE A 163 -24.08 -4.60 -19.42
C PHE A 163 -23.37 -5.21 -20.64
N TYR A 164 -22.18 -5.74 -20.41
CA TYR A 164 -21.47 -6.57 -21.36
C TYR A 164 -21.81 -8.04 -21.10
N ASP A 165 -22.53 -8.62 -22.05
CA ASP A 165 -22.95 -10.02 -22.10
C ASP A 165 -21.76 -10.89 -22.54
N VAL A 166 -21.14 -11.57 -21.57
CA VAL A 166 -19.90 -12.34 -21.77
C VAL A 166 -20.20 -13.70 -22.40
N ASP A 167 -21.33 -14.32 -22.06
CA ASP A 167 -21.71 -15.66 -22.54
C ASP A 167 -22.65 -15.65 -23.76
N GLY A 168 -23.21 -14.49 -24.10
CA GLY A 168 -24.01 -14.24 -25.29
C GLY A 168 -25.45 -14.72 -25.17
N ASP A 169 -25.97 -14.90 -23.95
CA ASP A 169 -27.33 -15.40 -23.72
C ASP A 169 -28.42 -14.29 -23.70
N GLY A 170 -28.00 -13.02 -23.66
CA GLY A 170 -28.85 -11.83 -23.66
C GLY A 170 -29.44 -11.46 -22.29
N PHE A 171 -29.07 -12.16 -21.22
CA PHE A 171 -29.48 -11.90 -19.84
C PHE A 171 -28.27 -11.49 -19.01
N TYR A 172 -28.51 -10.81 -17.88
CA TYR A 172 -27.42 -10.41 -16.98
C TYR A 172 -27.28 -11.41 -15.83
N ASP A 173 -26.17 -12.15 -15.80
CA ASP A 173 -25.71 -12.94 -14.66
C ASP A 173 -24.54 -12.21 -13.97
N PRO A 174 -24.69 -11.74 -12.72
CA PRO A 174 -23.65 -10.98 -12.02
C PRO A 174 -22.36 -11.79 -11.76
N SER A 175 -22.38 -13.11 -11.91
CA SER A 175 -21.21 -13.98 -11.76
C SER A 175 -20.40 -14.18 -13.05
N ILE A 176 -20.97 -13.83 -14.20
CA ILE A 176 -20.39 -14.04 -15.53
C ILE A 176 -20.22 -12.69 -16.26
N ASP A 177 -21.27 -11.87 -16.26
CA ASP A 177 -21.35 -10.62 -17.01
C ASP A 177 -20.77 -9.43 -16.28
N ILE A 178 -20.49 -8.39 -17.05
CA ILE A 178 -19.84 -7.18 -16.56
C ILE A 178 -20.83 -6.01 -16.68
N PRO A 179 -21.11 -5.26 -15.58
CA PRO A 179 -21.80 -3.99 -15.65
C PRO A 179 -21.22 -3.04 -16.71
N ASP A 180 -22.00 -2.04 -17.13
CA ASP A 180 -21.51 -1.00 -18.04
C ASP A 180 -20.55 -0.03 -17.35
N ILE A 181 -19.33 -0.49 -17.11
CA ILE A 181 -18.23 0.22 -16.45
C ILE A 181 -17.47 1.03 -17.52
N LEU A 182 -17.74 2.34 -17.57
CA LEU A 182 -17.13 3.27 -18.53
C LEU A 182 -15.90 4.01 -17.98
N GLY A 183 -15.81 4.12 -16.65
CA GLY A 183 -14.69 4.74 -15.94
C GLY A 183 -14.26 3.91 -14.73
N ASP A 184 -13.38 4.47 -13.89
CA ASP A 184 -12.99 3.79 -12.65
C ASP A 184 -14.10 3.83 -11.59
N GLU A 185 -14.98 4.83 -11.68
CA GLU A 185 -16.25 4.88 -10.97
C GLU A 185 -17.36 5.28 -11.95
N THR A 186 -18.42 4.48 -11.99
CA THR A 186 -19.59 4.69 -12.86
C THR A 186 -20.85 4.72 -12.02
N VAL A 187 -21.62 5.79 -12.18
CA VAL A 187 -22.88 6.07 -11.48
C VAL A 187 -24.01 6.05 -12.50
N TRP A 188 -25.08 5.32 -12.23
CA TRP A 188 -26.24 5.21 -13.12
C TRP A 188 -27.54 5.44 -12.36
N CYS A 189 -28.48 6.14 -13.01
CA CYS A 189 -29.86 6.23 -12.55
C CYS A 189 -30.83 6.42 -13.73
N VAL A 190 -32.12 6.19 -13.47
CA VAL A 190 -33.21 6.43 -14.43
C VAL A 190 -34.32 7.26 -13.78
N TYR A 191 -34.90 8.15 -14.58
CA TYR A 191 -36.01 9.03 -14.18
C TYR A 191 -36.88 9.38 -15.38
N ASN A 192 -38.11 9.84 -15.14
CA ASN A 192 -39.08 10.18 -16.17
C ASN A 192 -39.79 11.50 -15.89
N ASP A 193 -40.37 12.12 -16.91
CA ASP A 193 -41.03 13.43 -16.80
C ASP A 193 -42.37 13.40 -16.02
N GLY A 194 -42.63 12.40 -15.18
CA GLY A 194 -43.92 12.14 -14.54
C GLY A 194 -44.43 13.17 -13.52
N VAL A 195 -43.75 14.31 -13.30
CA VAL A 195 -44.29 15.38 -12.44
C VAL A 195 -45.63 15.87 -13.01
N PRO A 196 -46.73 15.81 -12.24
CA PRO A 196 -48.04 16.25 -12.72
C PRO A 196 -48.03 17.72 -13.14
N GLN A 197 -48.79 18.06 -14.19
CA GLN A 197 -48.86 19.40 -14.76
C GLN A 197 -49.00 20.54 -13.73
N ALA A 198 -49.82 20.34 -12.69
CA ALA A 198 -50.06 21.34 -11.65
C ALA A 198 -48.86 21.59 -10.71
N GLY A 199 -47.90 20.66 -10.66
CA GLY A 199 -46.67 20.75 -9.87
C GLY A 199 -45.47 21.30 -10.63
N ARG A 200 -45.59 21.53 -11.94
CA ARG A 200 -44.51 22.05 -12.79
C ARG A 200 -44.45 23.57 -12.75
N ARG A 201 -43.24 24.16 -12.85
CA ARG A 201 -43.08 25.62 -13.04
C ARG A 201 -43.74 26.06 -14.34
N TRP A 202 -43.53 25.32 -15.42
CA TRP A 202 -44.21 25.52 -16.70
C TRP A 202 -45.51 24.70 -16.77
N ASN A 203 -46.47 25.06 -15.93
CA ASN A 203 -47.74 24.34 -15.73
C ASN A 203 -48.69 24.26 -16.94
N ALA A 204 -48.30 24.80 -18.10
CA ALA A 204 -49.01 24.60 -19.36
C ALA A 204 -48.62 23.29 -20.09
N VAL A 205 -47.57 22.62 -19.63
CA VAL A 205 -47.04 21.38 -20.21
C VAL A 205 -47.39 20.19 -19.32
N ALA A 206 -48.10 19.21 -19.86
CA ALA A 206 -48.37 17.94 -19.18
C ALA A 206 -47.21 16.94 -19.38
N PRO A 207 -47.06 15.93 -18.51
CA PRO A 207 -46.14 14.83 -18.76
C PRO A 207 -46.45 14.13 -20.07
N LEU A 208 -45.40 13.76 -20.80
CA LEU A 208 -45.46 13.08 -22.08
C LEU A 208 -45.12 11.59 -21.97
N GLY A 209 -44.38 11.18 -20.94
CA GLY A 209 -43.82 9.84 -20.84
C GLY A 209 -42.45 9.77 -21.49
N ILE A 210 -41.57 10.70 -21.11
CA ILE A 210 -40.17 10.77 -21.54
C ILE A 210 -39.31 10.22 -20.39
N GLU A 211 -38.48 9.22 -20.70
CA GLU A 211 -37.51 8.62 -19.80
C GLU A 211 -36.10 9.11 -20.12
N ILE A 212 -35.30 9.31 -19.09
CA ILE A 212 -33.89 9.65 -19.15
C ILE A 212 -33.12 8.62 -18.33
N ARG A 213 -32.18 7.94 -18.97
CA ARG A 213 -31.15 7.15 -18.31
C ARG A 213 -29.89 7.99 -18.29
N GLN A 214 -29.38 8.29 -17.10
CA GLN A 214 -28.18 9.10 -16.93
C GLN A 214 -27.07 8.22 -16.39
N THR A 215 -25.95 8.17 -17.10
CA THR A 215 -24.68 7.62 -16.60
C THR A 215 -23.72 8.79 -16.35
N ALA A 216 -23.19 8.91 -15.14
CA ALA A 216 -22.08 9.79 -14.83
C ALA A 216 -20.86 8.94 -14.48
N PHE A 217 -19.70 9.23 -15.07
CA PHE A 217 -18.50 8.45 -14.81
C PHE A 217 -17.24 9.30 -14.95
N ALA A 218 -16.19 8.85 -14.28
CA ALA A 218 -14.88 9.49 -14.33
C ALA A 218 -13.77 8.44 -14.21
N LEU A 219 -12.61 8.78 -14.77
CA LEU A 219 -11.39 8.00 -14.69
C LEU A 219 -10.61 8.47 -13.46
N ASN A 220 -10.13 7.56 -12.63
CA ASN A 220 -9.34 7.87 -11.45
C ASN A 220 -7.92 8.26 -11.88
N SER A 221 -7.70 9.55 -12.00
CA SER A 221 -6.47 10.15 -12.48
C SER A 221 -6.13 11.39 -11.66
N LYS A 222 -4.86 11.58 -11.32
CA LYS A 222 -4.41 12.77 -10.59
C LYS A 222 -3.97 13.91 -11.51
N SER A 223 -3.90 13.75 -12.84
CA SER A 223 -3.52 14.84 -13.77
C SER A 223 -4.75 15.48 -14.44
N ALA A 224 -4.59 16.07 -15.63
CA ALA A 224 -5.65 16.63 -16.49
C ALA A 224 -6.93 15.79 -16.54
N ILE A 225 -6.81 14.47 -16.68
CA ILE A 225 -7.94 13.52 -16.73
C ILE A 225 -8.76 13.55 -15.44
N GLY A 226 -8.12 13.85 -14.31
CA GLY A 226 -8.77 14.00 -13.00
C GLY A 226 -9.74 15.15 -12.88
N ASN A 227 -9.76 16.05 -13.86
CA ASN A 227 -10.62 17.22 -13.89
C ASN A 227 -11.78 17.06 -14.88
N ILE A 228 -12.18 15.82 -15.15
CA ILE A 228 -13.17 15.46 -16.17
C ILE A 228 -14.21 14.55 -15.56
N ILE A 229 -15.49 14.92 -15.71
CA ILE A 229 -16.63 14.01 -15.49
C ILE A 229 -17.40 13.91 -16.79
N PHE A 230 -17.63 12.69 -17.26
CA PHE A 230 -18.49 12.43 -18.41
C PHE A 230 -19.91 12.15 -17.95
N PHE A 231 -20.87 12.68 -18.70
CA PHE A 231 -22.29 12.38 -18.58
C PHE A 231 -22.78 11.81 -19.91
N ARG A 232 -23.42 10.66 -19.84
CA ARG A 232 -24.13 10.05 -20.96
C ARG A 232 -25.61 10.05 -20.67
N TYR A 233 -26.38 10.71 -21.52
CA TYR A 233 -27.83 10.75 -21.48
C TYR A 233 -28.37 9.83 -22.56
N ARG A 234 -29.27 8.92 -22.18
CA ARG A 234 -30.08 8.15 -23.13
C ARG A 234 -31.55 8.51 -22.93
N ILE A 235 -32.14 9.06 -23.99
CA ILE A 235 -33.46 9.69 -23.97
C ILE A 235 -34.43 8.82 -24.74
N LYS A 236 -35.57 8.49 -24.12
CA LYS A 236 -36.56 7.59 -24.69
C LYS A 236 -37.98 8.12 -24.52
N TYR A 237 -38.77 8.10 -25.59
CA TYR A 237 -40.19 8.46 -25.52
C TYR A 237 -41.05 7.19 -25.47
N VAL A 238 -41.66 6.89 -24.33
CA VAL A 238 -42.53 5.70 -24.17
C VAL A 238 -44.02 6.04 -24.23
N GLY A 239 -44.37 7.29 -23.90
CA GLY A 239 -45.77 7.72 -23.81
C GLY A 239 -46.42 7.35 -22.47
N LEU A 240 -47.67 7.75 -22.27
CA LEU A 240 -48.48 7.47 -21.08
C LEU A 240 -49.68 6.55 -21.39
N ASN A 241 -49.60 5.81 -22.50
CA ASN A 241 -50.64 4.90 -22.99
C ASN A 241 -51.99 5.59 -23.27
N LYS A 242 -51.98 6.86 -23.68
CA LYS A 242 -53.21 7.57 -24.09
C LYS A 242 -53.42 7.45 -25.62
N PRO A 243 -54.67 7.24 -26.09
CA PRO A 243 -54.96 7.08 -27.53
C PRO A 243 -54.60 8.30 -28.41
N THR A 244 -54.49 9.48 -27.81
CA THR A 244 -54.22 10.76 -28.50
C THR A 244 -52.74 11.12 -28.52
N GLU A 245 -51.86 10.26 -28.02
CA GLU A 245 -50.42 10.51 -28.03
C GLU A 245 -49.86 10.43 -29.46
N PRO A 246 -48.98 11.36 -29.85
CA PRO A 246 -48.35 11.30 -31.15
C PRO A 246 -47.42 10.08 -31.23
N ASN A 247 -47.21 9.55 -32.44
CA ASN A 247 -46.27 8.43 -32.65
C ASN A 247 -44.79 8.85 -32.56
N LYS A 248 -44.52 10.17 -32.48
CA LYS A 248 -43.19 10.77 -32.34
C LYS A 248 -43.27 12.15 -31.70
N LEU A 249 -42.16 12.59 -31.13
CA LEU A 249 -41.90 13.98 -30.80
C LEU A 249 -40.95 14.54 -31.86
N ASP A 250 -41.32 15.66 -32.46
CA ASP A 250 -40.59 16.27 -33.57
C ASP A 250 -39.90 17.57 -33.17
N ASP A 251 -38.88 17.96 -33.94
CA ASP A 251 -38.15 19.22 -33.78
C ASP A 251 -37.64 19.39 -32.33
N VAL A 252 -37.13 18.28 -31.79
CA VAL A 252 -36.67 18.15 -30.40
C VAL A 252 -35.27 18.69 -30.26
N TYR A 253 -35.02 19.47 -29.22
CA TYR A 253 -33.70 19.97 -28.83
C TYR A 253 -33.40 19.53 -27.42
N PHE A 254 -32.15 19.18 -27.17
CA PHE A 254 -31.61 18.88 -25.85
C PHE A 254 -30.54 19.91 -25.52
N GLY A 255 -30.64 20.51 -24.34
CA GLY A 255 -29.72 21.51 -23.84
C GLY A 255 -29.06 21.04 -22.56
N VAL A 256 -27.73 21.04 -22.50
CA VAL A 256 -27.03 20.90 -21.23
C VAL A 256 -27.02 22.24 -20.55
N TRP A 257 -27.50 22.26 -19.31
CA TRP A 257 -27.76 23.48 -18.56
C TRP A 257 -26.95 23.50 -17.27
N ALA A 258 -26.39 24.66 -16.95
CA ALA A 258 -25.68 24.88 -15.70
C ALA A 258 -25.88 26.29 -15.16
N ASP A 259 -25.80 26.40 -13.85
CA ASP A 259 -25.62 27.61 -13.06
C ASP A 259 -24.23 27.53 -12.40
N PRO A 260 -23.17 27.94 -13.11
CA PRO A 260 -21.83 27.96 -12.55
C PRO A 260 -21.70 29.11 -11.56
N ASP A 261 -21.13 28.81 -10.39
CA ASP A 261 -20.73 29.82 -9.40
C ASP A 261 -19.26 29.59 -9.09
N ILE A 262 -18.37 30.12 -9.92
CA ILE A 262 -16.94 29.89 -9.75
C ILE A 262 -16.45 30.71 -8.54
N GLY A 263 -16.35 30.03 -7.40
CA GLY A 263 -16.15 30.64 -6.09
C GLY A 263 -17.48 31.16 -5.53
N GLU A 264 -18.03 30.44 -4.55
CA GLU A 264 -19.39 30.65 -3.99
C GLU A 264 -19.71 32.11 -3.63
N ASN A 265 -18.74 32.89 -3.16
CA ASN A 265 -18.95 34.29 -2.78
C ASN A 265 -18.65 35.30 -3.90
N ASP A 266 -18.22 34.81 -5.06
CA ASP A 266 -17.70 35.61 -6.16
C ASP A 266 -18.58 35.49 -7.42
N HIS A 267 -19.72 34.79 -7.38
CA HIS A 267 -20.60 34.50 -8.52
C HIS A 267 -20.88 35.70 -9.44
N SER A 268 -21.01 36.92 -8.89
CA SER A 268 -21.17 38.18 -9.64
C SER A 268 -20.02 38.55 -10.61
N LEU A 269 -18.93 37.79 -10.63
CA LEU A 269 -17.75 38.00 -11.49
C LEU A 269 -17.64 36.98 -12.64
N ASP A 270 -18.66 36.13 -12.82
CA ASP A 270 -18.65 35.06 -13.81
C ASP A 270 -19.00 35.61 -15.21
N LEU A 271 -18.29 35.11 -16.22
CA LEU A 271 -18.47 35.42 -17.64
C LEU A 271 -18.58 34.11 -18.42
N VAL A 272 -19.40 34.10 -19.47
CA VAL A 272 -19.56 32.96 -20.38
C VAL A 272 -18.81 33.21 -21.69
N GLY A 273 -18.27 32.13 -22.26
CA GLY A 273 -17.72 32.07 -23.61
C GLY A 273 -18.18 30.79 -24.32
N SER A 274 -18.05 30.75 -25.64
CA SER A 274 -18.26 29.52 -26.41
C SER A 274 -17.06 29.21 -27.31
N ASP A 275 -16.66 27.93 -27.30
CA ASP A 275 -15.61 27.39 -28.17
C ASP A 275 -16.28 26.44 -29.17
N THR A 276 -16.67 27.01 -30.31
CA THR A 276 -17.39 26.27 -31.36
C THR A 276 -16.53 25.19 -32.04
N PHE A 277 -15.20 25.28 -31.95
CA PHE A 277 -14.31 24.23 -32.47
C PHE A 277 -14.29 22.99 -31.59
N ARG A 278 -14.49 23.17 -30.28
CA ARG A 278 -14.57 22.10 -29.29
C ARG A 278 -16.00 21.69 -28.95
N ASN A 279 -17.01 22.28 -29.58
CA ASN A 279 -18.42 22.10 -29.20
C ASN A 279 -18.67 22.36 -27.70
N ALA A 280 -18.07 23.43 -27.17
CA ALA A 280 -18.10 23.73 -25.74
C ALA A 280 -18.71 25.11 -25.43
N ILE A 281 -19.41 25.18 -24.32
CA ILE A 281 -19.70 26.42 -23.59
C ILE A 281 -18.86 26.43 -22.32
N TYR A 282 -18.37 27.59 -21.89
CA TYR A 282 -17.56 27.66 -20.69
C TYR A 282 -17.76 28.94 -19.89
N THR A 283 -17.60 28.81 -18.57
CA THR A 283 -17.59 29.93 -17.63
C THR A 283 -16.19 30.17 -17.10
N TYR A 284 -15.82 31.44 -16.97
CA TYR A 284 -14.55 31.90 -16.41
C TYR A 284 -14.75 33.21 -15.66
N LYS A 285 -13.75 33.66 -14.89
CA LYS A 285 -13.87 34.92 -14.14
C LYS A 285 -13.42 36.15 -14.94
N ALA A 286 -14.13 37.26 -14.74
CA ALA A 286 -13.71 38.60 -15.18
C ALA A 286 -12.47 39.12 -14.43
N ALA A 287 -12.30 38.72 -13.16
CA ALA A 287 -11.19 39.12 -12.29
C ALA A 287 -10.88 38.02 -11.25
N GLY A 288 -9.77 38.14 -10.51
CA GLY A 288 -9.53 37.29 -9.33
C GLY A 288 -10.62 37.47 -8.27
N GLY A 289 -10.87 36.44 -7.46
CA GLY A 289 -11.92 36.39 -6.45
C GLY A 289 -11.40 36.15 -5.03
N VAL A 290 -12.28 36.23 -4.03
CA VAL A 290 -11.94 35.93 -2.63
C VAL A 290 -11.66 34.44 -2.45
N THR A 291 -12.37 33.60 -3.19
CA THR A 291 -12.43 32.15 -2.94
C THR A 291 -11.22 31.43 -3.56
N TYR A 292 -10.97 31.62 -4.85
CA TYR A 292 -9.84 31.02 -5.56
C TYR A 292 -8.63 31.96 -5.71
N GLY A 293 -8.70 33.19 -5.19
CA GLY A 293 -7.63 34.18 -5.34
C GLY A 293 -7.47 34.66 -6.79
N ASN A 294 -6.22 34.90 -7.19
CA ASN A 294 -5.89 35.48 -8.50
C ASN A 294 -5.97 34.49 -9.68
N ASN A 295 -6.10 33.19 -9.40
CA ASN A 295 -6.11 32.14 -10.41
C ASN A 295 -7.35 31.25 -10.32
N PRO A 296 -8.56 31.82 -10.48
CA PRO A 296 -9.79 31.04 -10.52
C PRO A 296 -9.83 30.09 -11.72
N PRO A 297 -10.52 28.93 -11.60
CA PRO A 297 -10.63 27.98 -12.70
C PRO A 297 -11.56 28.49 -13.82
N ALA A 298 -11.54 27.79 -14.95
CA ALA A 298 -12.56 27.85 -15.99
C ALA A 298 -13.30 26.50 -16.05
N PHE A 299 -14.62 26.55 -16.24
CA PHE A 299 -15.49 25.37 -16.29
C PHE A 299 -16.11 25.24 -17.69
N PHE A 300 -15.85 24.11 -18.36
CA PHE A 300 -16.35 23.78 -19.68
C PHE A 300 -17.44 22.71 -19.59
N ALA A 301 -18.52 22.89 -20.35
CA ALA A 301 -19.50 21.86 -20.66
C ALA A 301 -19.45 21.59 -22.18
N THR A 302 -18.95 20.41 -22.53
CA THR A 302 -18.53 20.07 -23.90
C THR A 302 -19.33 18.91 -24.44
N PHE A 303 -19.85 19.03 -25.66
CA PHE A 303 -20.52 17.94 -26.37
C PHE A 303 -19.51 17.13 -27.20
N PHE A 304 -19.43 15.83 -26.93
CA PHE A 304 -18.63 14.90 -27.72
C PHE A 304 -19.46 14.14 -28.75
N SER A 305 -20.73 13.89 -28.44
CA SER A 305 -21.68 13.32 -29.38
C SER A 305 -23.09 13.81 -29.09
N GLY A 306 -23.74 14.36 -30.11
CA GLY A 306 -25.16 14.68 -30.07
C GLY A 306 -26.04 13.53 -30.54
N PRO A 307 -27.38 13.71 -30.50
CA PRO A 307 -28.34 12.67 -30.83
C PRO A 307 -28.17 12.22 -32.27
N THR A 308 -28.14 10.91 -32.47
CA THR A 308 -28.06 10.28 -33.80
C THR A 308 -29.33 10.52 -34.60
N GLU A 309 -29.25 11.00 -35.84
CA GLU A 309 -30.42 11.28 -36.67
C GLU A 309 -30.22 10.87 -38.14
N TYR A 310 -31.27 10.28 -38.72
CA TYR A 310 -31.38 9.98 -40.15
C TYR A 310 -32.12 11.12 -40.85
N LEU A 311 -31.47 11.75 -41.83
CA LEU A 311 -32.00 12.89 -42.55
C LEU A 311 -31.97 12.58 -44.06
N PRO A 312 -33.12 12.28 -44.68
CA PRO A 312 -33.20 12.02 -46.12
C PRO A 312 -32.61 13.16 -46.94
N GLY A 313 -31.74 12.83 -47.89
CA GLY A 313 -31.03 13.78 -48.75
C GLY A 313 -29.90 14.56 -48.09
N VAL A 314 -29.66 14.37 -46.78
CA VAL A 314 -28.55 14.98 -46.03
C VAL A 314 -27.57 13.91 -45.57
N THR A 315 -28.02 12.89 -44.85
CA THR A 315 -27.16 11.84 -44.29
C THR A 315 -27.25 10.53 -45.09
N PHE A 316 -28.26 10.38 -45.95
CA PHE A 316 -28.38 9.26 -46.90
C PHE A 316 -29.18 9.67 -48.14
N VAL A 317 -28.99 8.95 -49.24
CA VAL A 317 -29.86 9.00 -50.42
C VAL A 317 -30.94 7.94 -50.26
N ASP A 318 -32.19 8.41 -50.17
CA ASP A 318 -33.41 7.61 -50.14
C ASP A 318 -33.71 7.06 -51.54
N ASN A 319 -33.35 5.80 -51.78
CA ASN A 319 -33.40 5.17 -53.09
C ASN A 319 -34.76 4.55 -53.40
N ASP A 320 -35.52 4.14 -52.40
CA ASP A 320 -36.86 3.56 -52.56
C ASP A 320 -38.00 4.56 -52.35
N GLY A 321 -37.68 5.76 -51.85
CA GLY A 321 -38.56 6.91 -51.78
C GLY A 321 -39.51 6.89 -50.58
N ASP A 322 -39.21 6.09 -49.55
CA ASP A 322 -40.06 5.96 -48.36
C ASP A 322 -39.72 6.96 -47.24
N GLY A 323 -38.59 7.67 -47.36
CA GLY A 323 -38.11 8.68 -46.43
C GLY A 323 -37.51 8.12 -45.14
N GLU A 324 -37.29 6.81 -45.04
CA GLU A 324 -36.62 6.12 -43.93
C GLU A 324 -35.27 5.57 -44.42
N TYR A 325 -34.33 5.28 -43.51
CA TYR A 325 -33.06 4.66 -43.89
C TYR A 325 -33.18 3.14 -43.79
N THR A 326 -32.98 2.47 -44.92
CA THR A 326 -32.95 1.02 -45.03
C THR A 326 -31.56 0.55 -45.46
N ASP A 327 -30.86 -0.14 -44.55
CA ASP A 327 -29.51 -0.65 -44.81
C ASP A 327 -29.49 -1.63 -46.00
N GLY A 328 -28.54 -1.42 -46.92
CA GLY A 328 -28.43 -2.20 -48.17
C GLY A 328 -29.41 -1.81 -49.29
N VAL A 329 -30.38 -0.92 -49.03
CA VAL A 329 -31.26 -0.33 -50.05
C VAL A 329 -30.87 1.12 -50.31
N ASP A 330 -30.72 1.90 -49.24
CA ASP A 330 -30.31 3.30 -49.30
C ASP A 330 -28.81 3.47 -49.33
N THR A 331 -28.37 4.63 -49.82
CA THR A 331 -26.94 4.94 -49.89
C THR A 331 -26.55 5.88 -48.75
N PRO A 332 -25.77 5.42 -47.75
CA PRO A 332 -25.31 6.29 -46.66
C PRO A 332 -24.35 7.37 -47.19
N LEU A 333 -24.54 8.61 -46.75
CA LEU A 333 -23.67 9.77 -47.01
C LEU A 333 -22.85 10.19 -45.79
N ASP A 334 -23.28 9.76 -44.60
CA ASP A 334 -22.65 10.03 -43.30
C ASP A 334 -22.75 8.77 -42.42
N THR A 335 -22.08 8.75 -41.27
CA THR A 335 -22.17 7.67 -40.30
C THR A 335 -22.06 8.23 -38.89
N ALA A 336 -23.12 8.05 -38.11
CA ALA A 336 -23.11 8.35 -36.69
C ALA A 336 -22.55 7.18 -35.89
N TYR A 337 -22.13 7.44 -34.66
CA TYR A 337 -21.60 6.42 -33.78
C TYR A 337 -22.06 6.62 -32.33
N SER A 338 -22.11 5.51 -31.61
CA SER A 338 -22.31 5.43 -30.15
C SER A 338 -21.12 4.69 -29.55
N VAL A 339 -20.50 5.31 -28.55
CA VAL A 339 -19.27 4.85 -27.91
C VAL A 339 -19.64 4.34 -26.52
N ARG A 340 -19.51 3.03 -26.28
CA ARG A 340 -20.08 2.35 -25.11
C ARG A 340 -19.02 1.69 -24.22
N GLY A 341 -17.80 2.23 -24.24
CA GLY A 341 -16.65 1.73 -23.46
C GLY A 341 -16.02 0.49 -24.07
N ARG A 342 -14.83 0.11 -23.58
CA ARG A 342 -14.02 -0.98 -24.17
C ARG A 342 -14.70 -2.34 -24.22
N ASN A 343 -15.53 -2.67 -23.23
CA ASN A 343 -16.15 -4.00 -23.15
C ASN A 343 -17.31 -4.14 -24.15
N ILE A 344 -18.26 -3.20 -24.16
CA ILE A 344 -19.42 -3.23 -25.09
C ILE A 344 -18.99 -2.81 -26.50
N GLY A 345 -18.03 -1.90 -26.62
CA GLY A 345 -17.47 -1.46 -27.90
C GLY A 345 -18.15 -0.23 -28.48
N ARG A 346 -18.14 -0.14 -29.82
CA ARG A 346 -18.68 0.97 -30.61
C ARG A 346 -19.76 0.45 -31.54
N VAL A 347 -20.87 1.18 -31.64
CA VAL A 347 -21.96 0.92 -32.59
C VAL A 347 -21.94 2.02 -33.65
N ASP A 348 -21.93 1.63 -34.92
CA ASP A 348 -22.03 2.55 -36.06
C ASP A 348 -23.45 2.53 -36.64
N TYR A 349 -23.92 3.70 -37.07
CA TYR A 349 -25.22 3.91 -37.72
C TYR A 349 -24.98 4.54 -39.11
N PRO A 350 -24.71 3.71 -40.14
CA PRO A 350 -24.53 4.20 -41.50
C PRO A 350 -25.78 4.95 -41.96
N GLY A 351 -25.62 6.08 -42.64
CA GLY A 351 -26.74 6.88 -43.14
C GLY A 351 -27.31 7.86 -42.12
N ALA A 352 -26.79 7.89 -40.88
CA ALA A 352 -27.13 8.88 -39.85
C ALA A 352 -25.97 9.83 -39.57
N ARG A 353 -26.23 10.90 -38.81
CA ARG A 353 -25.20 11.77 -38.19
C ARG A 353 -25.45 11.98 -36.71
N ASN A 354 -24.41 12.14 -35.90
CA ASN A 354 -24.55 12.73 -34.56
C ASN A 354 -24.77 14.24 -34.75
N GLN A 355 -25.89 14.77 -34.27
CA GLN A 355 -26.19 16.20 -34.45
C GLN A 355 -25.14 17.09 -33.77
N PRO A 356 -24.62 18.13 -34.45
CA PRO A 356 -23.72 19.10 -33.84
C PRO A 356 -24.50 20.06 -32.92
N LEU A 357 -23.77 20.92 -32.20
CA LEU A 357 -24.40 22.04 -31.50
C LEU A 357 -25.21 22.91 -32.47
N SER A 358 -26.41 23.28 -32.04
CA SER A 358 -27.32 24.17 -32.76
C SER A 358 -27.30 25.60 -32.23
N SER A 359 -27.04 25.77 -30.92
CA SER A 359 -26.97 27.09 -30.28
C SER A 359 -26.24 27.05 -28.94
N VAL A 360 -25.74 28.20 -28.51
CA VAL A 360 -25.14 28.45 -27.20
C VAL A 360 -25.62 29.79 -26.70
N ILE A 361 -26.14 29.85 -25.47
CA ILE A 361 -26.71 31.06 -24.87
C ILE A 361 -26.24 31.26 -23.43
N GLU A 362 -26.37 32.50 -22.95
CA GLU A 362 -26.32 32.86 -21.53
C GLU A 362 -27.63 33.53 -21.11
N TYR A 363 -27.97 33.44 -19.83
CA TYR A 363 -28.99 34.28 -19.21
C TYR A 363 -28.70 34.42 -17.71
N PHE A 364 -29.38 35.33 -17.03
CA PHE A 364 -28.93 35.85 -15.74
C PHE A 364 -29.93 35.66 -14.60
N ASN A 365 -29.43 35.57 -13.36
CA ASN A 365 -30.25 35.72 -12.17
C ASN A 365 -30.63 37.19 -11.95
N GLY A 366 -31.91 37.53 -12.09
CA GLY A 366 -32.43 38.83 -11.64
C GLY A 366 -31.85 40.07 -12.35
N TYR A 367 -31.37 39.93 -13.59
CA TYR A 367 -30.84 41.04 -14.40
C TYR A 367 -31.93 42.03 -14.86
N SER A 368 -31.51 43.23 -15.27
CA SER A 368 -32.44 44.32 -15.62
C SER A 368 -33.16 44.10 -16.95
N ASP A 369 -32.50 43.45 -17.92
CA ASP A 369 -33.16 43.04 -19.16
C ASP A 369 -33.97 41.76 -18.89
N ARG A 370 -35.30 41.90 -18.91
CA ARG A 370 -36.24 40.80 -18.65
C ARG A 370 -36.25 39.73 -19.75
N ASP A 371 -35.66 40.02 -20.90
CA ASP A 371 -35.56 39.04 -21.98
C ASP A 371 -34.34 38.10 -21.81
N LEU A 372 -33.48 38.38 -20.82
CA LEU A 372 -32.25 37.65 -20.50
C LEU A 372 -32.25 37.06 -19.07
N VAL A 373 -33.42 36.80 -18.48
CA VAL A 373 -33.55 36.15 -17.16
C VAL A 373 -34.22 34.79 -17.27
N ASP A 374 -34.34 34.07 -16.14
CA ASP A 374 -34.96 32.75 -16.08
C ASP A 374 -36.31 32.66 -16.85
N PRO A 375 -36.52 31.63 -17.68
CA PRO A 375 -37.74 31.48 -18.45
C PRO A 375 -38.96 31.21 -17.56
N ASP A 376 -39.98 32.05 -17.70
CA ASP A 376 -41.26 31.95 -16.97
C ASP A 376 -42.20 30.90 -17.57
N ASN A 377 -42.00 30.51 -18.83
CA ASN A 377 -42.85 29.53 -19.52
C ASN A 377 -42.09 28.73 -20.60
N HIS A 378 -42.72 27.66 -21.09
CA HIS A 378 -42.15 26.75 -22.07
C HIS A 378 -41.82 27.39 -23.44
N ASN A 379 -42.49 28.49 -23.84
CA ASN A 379 -42.13 29.20 -25.08
C ASN A 379 -40.80 29.96 -24.92
N GLN A 380 -40.62 30.62 -23.78
CA GLN A 380 -39.36 31.32 -23.47
C GLN A 380 -38.20 30.33 -23.36
N ALA A 381 -38.42 29.18 -22.72
CA ALA A 381 -37.43 28.10 -22.65
C ALA A 381 -37.05 27.60 -24.06
N ARG A 382 -38.05 27.35 -24.93
CA ARG A 382 -37.81 27.00 -26.34
C ARG A 382 -36.97 28.05 -27.06
N ASN A 383 -37.29 29.33 -26.89
CA ASN A 383 -36.57 30.41 -27.56
C ASN A 383 -35.08 30.42 -27.17
N PHE A 384 -34.77 30.26 -25.88
CA PHE A 384 -33.37 30.11 -25.45
C PHE A 384 -32.69 28.89 -26.08
N MET A 385 -33.35 27.74 -26.15
CA MET A 385 -32.79 26.55 -26.81
C MET A 385 -32.53 26.75 -28.31
N LEU A 386 -33.22 27.70 -28.95
CA LEU A 386 -33.03 28.07 -30.36
C LEU A 386 -31.95 29.16 -30.56
N GLY A 387 -31.25 29.60 -29.52
CA GLY A 387 -30.24 30.67 -29.64
C GLY A 387 -30.82 32.10 -29.60
N LEU A 388 -32.08 32.24 -29.21
CA LEU A 388 -32.81 33.52 -29.21
C LEU A 388 -32.95 34.05 -27.79
N LYS A 389 -33.30 35.33 -27.65
CA LYS A 389 -33.77 35.88 -26.36
C LYS A 389 -35.10 35.24 -25.96
N SER A 390 -35.50 35.37 -24.68
CA SER A 390 -36.75 34.76 -24.19
C SER A 390 -38.00 35.22 -24.97
N ASN A 391 -37.99 36.45 -25.51
CA ASN A 391 -39.05 37.02 -26.34
C ASN A 391 -39.09 36.51 -27.80
N GLY A 392 -38.14 35.63 -28.19
CA GLY A 392 -38.04 35.05 -29.54
C GLY A 392 -37.31 35.92 -30.57
N GLN A 393 -36.70 37.03 -30.15
CA GLN A 393 -35.86 37.84 -31.03
C GLN A 393 -34.44 37.29 -31.10
N GLU A 394 -33.89 37.30 -32.30
CA GLU A 394 -32.47 37.08 -32.55
C GLU A 394 -31.64 38.23 -31.96
N VAL A 395 -30.42 37.90 -31.52
CA VAL A 395 -29.46 38.87 -31.02
C VAL A 395 -28.63 39.42 -32.18
N ASP A 396 -28.33 40.72 -32.15
CA ASP A 396 -27.38 41.33 -33.07
C ASP A 396 -26.02 41.49 -32.39
N PRO A 397 -24.98 40.72 -32.78
CA PRO A 397 -23.64 40.80 -32.18
C PRO A 397 -23.00 42.19 -32.24
N CYS A 398 -23.41 43.04 -33.20
CA CYS A 398 -22.91 44.41 -33.32
C CYS A 398 -23.46 45.36 -32.24
N THR A 399 -24.64 45.05 -31.68
CA THR A 399 -25.37 45.96 -30.77
C THR A 399 -25.77 45.33 -29.44
N PHE A 400 -25.46 44.05 -29.22
CA PHE A 400 -25.85 43.34 -28.01
C PHE A 400 -25.16 43.90 -26.76
N ALA A 401 -25.95 44.31 -25.77
CA ALA A 401 -25.45 45.06 -24.61
C ALA A 401 -24.46 44.28 -23.73
N VAL A 402 -24.52 42.95 -23.74
CA VAL A 402 -23.71 42.07 -22.88
C VAL A 402 -22.55 41.40 -23.62
N GLY A 403 -22.27 41.81 -24.86
CA GLY A 403 -21.14 41.31 -25.66
C GLY A 403 -20.48 42.36 -26.53
N SER A 404 -19.20 42.16 -26.83
CA SER A 404 -18.43 43.03 -27.73
C SER A 404 -17.70 42.20 -28.78
N VAL A 405 -17.76 42.60 -30.06
CA VAL A 405 -16.92 42.02 -31.12
C VAL A 405 -15.59 42.75 -31.20
N LEU A 406 -14.49 42.06 -30.93
CA LEU A 406 -13.14 42.60 -30.77
C LEU A 406 -12.15 42.01 -31.80
N GLY A 407 -10.91 42.53 -31.81
CA GLY A 407 -9.83 41.99 -32.64
C GLY A 407 -9.96 42.26 -34.15
N GLY A 408 -10.82 43.20 -34.57
CA GLY A 408 -11.02 43.54 -35.98
C GLY A 408 -11.94 42.61 -36.76
N VAL A 409 -12.67 41.73 -36.08
CA VAL A 409 -13.71 40.87 -36.68
C VAL A 409 -14.92 41.71 -37.08
N ASP A 410 -15.46 41.49 -38.28
CA ASP A 410 -16.72 42.11 -38.72
C ASP A 410 -17.90 41.46 -37.98
N CYS A 411 -18.56 42.23 -37.11
CA CYS A 411 -19.65 41.75 -36.28
C CYS A 411 -20.85 41.22 -37.09
N ASN A 412 -21.05 41.65 -38.35
CA ASN A 412 -22.12 41.14 -39.21
C ASN A 412 -21.88 39.71 -39.69
N THR A 413 -20.65 39.20 -39.53
CA THR A 413 -20.27 37.83 -39.93
C THR A 413 -20.29 36.84 -38.77
N VAL A 414 -20.51 37.33 -37.54
CA VAL A 414 -20.59 36.51 -36.33
C VAL A 414 -21.95 35.82 -36.31
N ASN A 415 -21.96 34.50 -36.11
CA ASN A 415 -23.19 33.74 -36.00
C ASN A 415 -23.88 34.06 -34.64
N PRO A 416 -25.08 34.66 -34.64
CA PRO A 416 -25.77 35.07 -33.41
C PRO A 416 -26.36 33.90 -32.61
N ALA A 417 -26.39 32.67 -33.15
CA ALA A 417 -26.84 31.50 -32.40
C ALA A 417 -25.80 30.97 -31.41
N PHE A 418 -24.53 31.36 -31.55
CA PHE A 418 -23.42 30.94 -30.68
C PHE A 418 -22.88 32.14 -29.91
N TRP A 419 -23.52 32.43 -28.78
CA TRP A 419 -23.21 33.61 -27.98
C TRP A 419 -21.77 33.55 -27.49
N PHE A 420 -21.06 34.66 -27.68
CA PHE A 420 -19.67 34.85 -27.27
C PHE A 420 -18.67 33.82 -27.83
N SER A 421 -18.77 33.54 -29.13
CA SER A 421 -17.91 32.61 -29.88
C SER A 421 -16.47 33.11 -30.16
N GLY A 422 -16.08 34.23 -29.58
CA GLY A 422 -14.71 34.74 -29.60
C GLY A 422 -13.81 34.14 -28.53
N ASP A 423 -12.53 34.50 -28.55
CA ASP A 423 -11.52 34.01 -27.61
C ASP A 423 -11.05 35.12 -26.64
N PRO A 424 -11.44 35.05 -25.35
CA PRO A 424 -11.02 36.01 -24.33
C PRO A 424 -9.52 36.01 -24.03
N VAL A 425 -8.79 34.93 -24.36
CA VAL A 425 -7.33 34.84 -24.13
C VAL A 425 -6.57 35.71 -25.11
N THR A 426 -6.94 35.67 -26.39
CA THR A 426 -6.36 36.50 -27.45
C THR A 426 -7.09 37.83 -27.65
N ASN A 427 -8.27 37.99 -27.04
CA ASN A 427 -9.13 39.17 -27.14
C ASN A 427 -9.65 39.44 -28.57
N VAL A 428 -10.04 38.38 -29.28
CA VAL A 428 -10.50 38.40 -30.68
C VAL A 428 -11.88 37.74 -30.81
N GLY A 429 -12.79 38.32 -31.60
CA GLY A 429 -14.14 37.77 -31.81
C GLY A 429 -15.19 38.31 -30.85
N TRP A 430 -16.35 37.65 -30.76
CA TRP A 430 -17.46 38.08 -29.90
C TRP A 430 -17.23 37.60 -28.46
N ILE A 431 -17.03 38.52 -27.52
CA ILE A 431 -16.66 38.21 -26.13
C ILE A 431 -17.71 38.80 -25.18
N GLY A 432 -18.18 37.98 -24.23
CA GLY A 432 -19.08 38.40 -23.16
C GLY A 432 -18.39 39.45 -22.28
N ASN A 433 -19.08 40.55 -22.00
CA ASN A 433 -18.51 41.71 -21.31
C ASN A 433 -19.26 42.08 -20.02
N GLN A 434 -20.29 41.31 -19.66
CA GLN A 434 -21.15 41.57 -18.51
C GLN A 434 -20.94 40.50 -17.42
N PRO A 435 -20.06 40.74 -16.43
CA PRO A 435 -19.96 39.84 -15.29
C PRO A 435 -21.24 39.88 -14.46
N TRP A 436 -21.76 38.71 -14.10
CA TRP A 436 -22.97 38.57 -13.28
C TRP A 436 -23.10 37.13 -12.75
N ASP A 437 -24.17 36.86 -12.00
CA ASP A 437 -24.67 35.51 -11.70
C ASP A 437 -25.33 34.92 -12.97
N VAL A 438 -24.59 34.07 -13.67
CA VAL A 438 -24.88 33.60 -15.04
C VAL A 438 -25.34 32.15 -15.06
N ARG A 439 -26.29 31.86 -15.94
CA ARG A 439 -26.66 30.51 -16.37
C ARG A 439 -26.22 30.33 -17.80
N GLN A 440 -25.73 29.14 -18.09
CA GLN A 440 -25.16 28.80 -19.38
C GLN A 440 -25.91 27.59 -19.95
N MET A 441 -26.17 27.60 -21.26
CA MET A 441 -26.82 26.48 -21.94
C MET A 441 -26.30 26.27 -23.35
N SER A 442 -25.88 25.05 -23.66
CA SER A 442 -25.48 24.60 -24.99
C SER A 442 -26.46 23.54 -25.50
N ASN A 443 -26.94 23.72 -26.73
CA ASN A 443 -28.06 22.96 -27.27
C ASN A 443 -27.69 22.20 -28.54
N THR A 444 -28.28 21.03 -28.71
CA THR A 444 -28.20 20.20 -29.93
C THR A 444 -29.60 19.85 -30.43
N GLY A 445 -29.79 19.89 -31.74
CA GLY A 445 -31.06 19.61 -32.40
C GLY A 445 -31.19 20.31 -33.76
N PRO A 446 -32.32 20.10 -34.46
CA PRO A 446 -33.43 19.26 -34.06
C PRO A 446 -33.15 17.76 -34.28
N PHE A 447 -33.85 16.92 -33.52
CA PHE A 447 -33.95 15.48 -33.74
C PHE A 447 -35.37 14.97 -33.48
N THR A 448 -35.66 13.73 -33.89
CA THR A 448 -36.96 13.09 -33.66
C THR A 448 -36.84 12.01 -32.58
N LEU A 449 -37.76 12.01 -31.61
CA LEU A 449 -37.94 10.92 -30.65
C LEU A 449 -39.15 10.07 -31.05
N TRP A 450 -38.89 8.87 -31.55
CA TRP A 450 -39.96 7.92 -31.90
C TRP A 450 -40.55 7.29 -30.64
N LYS A 451 -41.87 7.12 -30.62
CA LYS A 451 -42.54 6.44 -29.51
C LYS A 451 -42.08 4.98 -29.46
N ASP A 452 -41.76 4.46 -28.29
CA ASP A 452 -41.39 3.07 -28.10
C ASP A 452 -42.59 2.13 -28.35
N THR A 453 -42.74 1.73 -29.61
CA THR A 453 -43.76 0.79 -30.08
C THR A 453 -43.09 -0.29 -30.91
N GLN A 454 -43.68 -1.49 -30.94
CA GLN A 454 -43.18 -2.57 -31.78
C GLN A 454 -43.08 -2.15 -33.24
N GLU A 455 -44.05 -1.39 -33.76
CA GLU A 455 -44.04 -0.88 -35.13
C GLU A 455 -42.80 -0.02 -35.42
N ASN A 456 -42.45 0.90 -34.52
CA ASN A 456 -41.28 1.76 -34.73
C ASN A 456 -39.97 0.97 -34.63
N ARG A 457 -39.90 -0.05 -33.75
CA ARG A 457 -38.75 -0.96 -33.65
C ARG A 457 -38.59 -1.81 -34.91
N ASP A 458 -39.67 -2.36 -35.44
CA ASP A 458 -39.67 -3.20 -36.65
C ASP A 458 -39.22 -2.42 -37.89
N LYS A 459 -39.47 -1.10 -37.92
CA LYS A 459 -39.00 -0.17 -38.95
C LYS A 459 -37.54 0.28 -38.76
N GLY A 460 -36.82 -0.25 -37.78
CA GLY A 460 -35.43 0.13 -37.51
C GLY A 460 -35.26 1.57 -37.01
N ARG A 461 -36.34 2.23 -36.55
CA ARG A 461 -36.28 3.61 -36.07
C ARG A 461 -35.57 3.67 -34.72
N LEU A 462 -34.76 4.71 -34.53
CA LEU A 462 -34.04 4.95 -33.28
C LEU A 462 -35.00 5.40 -32.18
N ILE A 463 -35.40 4.45 -31.32
CA ILE A 463 -36.32 4.67 -30.18
C ILE A 463 -35.65 5.41 -29.02
N GLU A 464 -34.33 5.22 -28.87
CA GLU A 464 -33.52 5.87 -27.85
C GLU A 464 -32.43 6.71 -28.53
N LYS A 465 -32.16 7.90 -27.98
CA LYS A 465 -31.12 8.81 -28.47
C LYS A 465 -30.05 8.96 -27.39
N GLU A 466 -28.80 8.75 -27.77
CA GLU A 466 -27.64 8.91 -26.89
C GLU A 466 -26.99 10.29 -27.11
N ILE A 467 -26.59 10.92 -26.01
CA ILE A 467 -25.84 12.18 -25.98
C ILE A 467 -24.72 12.02 -24.96
N VAL A 468 -23.49 12.37 -25.35
CA VAL A 468 -22.31 12.33 -24.47
C VAL A 468 -21.73 13.73 -24.35
N VAL A 469 -21.58 14.16 -23.10
CA VAL A 469 -21.05 15.45 -22.69
C VAL A 469 -20.04 15.27 -21.57
N ALA A 470 -19.10 16.21 -21.44
CA ALA A 470 -18.22 16.26 -20.28
C ALA A 470 -18.20 17.62 -19.61
N TYR A 471 -18.05 17.57 -18.30
CA TYR A 471 -17.73 18.69 -17.45
C TYR A 471 -16.22 18.68 -17.21
N VAL A 472 -15.54 19.72 -17.72
CA VAL A 472 -14.09 19.86 -17.68
C VAL A 472 -13.73 21.11 -16.90
N VAL A 473 -12.81 21.00 -15.93
CA VAL A 473 -12.37 22.14 -15.11
C VAL A 473 -10.87 22.35 -15.26
N GLY A 474 -10.44 23.54 -15.65
CA GLY A 474 -9.03 23.90 -15.80
C GLY A 474 -8.64 25.08 -14.92
N ARG A 475 -7.52 24.96 -14.20
CA ARG A 475 -6.98 26.03 -13.36
C ARG A 475 -5.55 26.35 -13.74
N GLY A 476 -5.32 27.56 -14.22
CA GLY A 476 -4.02 28.05 -14.65
C GLY A 476 -3.33 28.94 -13.62
N ILE A 477 -2.37 29.73 -14.12
CA ILE A 477 -1.66 30.75 -13.31
C ILE A 477 -2.49 32.03 -13.10
N ASP A 478 -3.51 32.24 -13.93
CA ASP A 478 -4.47 33.34 -13.85
C ASP A 478 -5.79 32.96 -14.53
N ARG A 479 -6.80 33.82 -14.40
CA ARG A 479 -8.16 33.62 -14.93
C ARG A 479 -8.25 33.35 -16.44
N LEU A 480 -7.35 33.91 -17.27
CA LEU A 480 -7.36 33.71 -18.73
C LEU A 480 -6.55 32.47 -19.09
N ASN A 481 -5.42 32.25 -18.42
CA ASN A 481 -4.64 31.03 -18.58
C ASN A 481 -5.45 29.79 -18.16
N SER A 482 -6.37 29.89 -17.18
CA SER A 482 -7.33 28.81 -16.86
C SER A 482 -8.17 28.36 -18.05
N ILE A 483 -8.53 29.25 -18.98
CA ILE A 483 -9.21 28.88 -20.24
C ILE A 483 -8.29 28.04 -21.12
N THR A 484 -7.01 28.42 -21.20
CA THR A 484 -6.00 27.67 -21.97
C THR A 484 -5.81 26.27 -21.41
N VAL A 485 -5.65 26.14 -20.08
CA VAL A 485 -5.54 24.85 -19.40
C VAL A 485 -6.80 24.01 -19.58
N ALA A 486 -7.99 24.60 -19.44
CA ALA A 486 -9.25 23.87 -19.63
C ALA A 486 -9.41 23.35 -21.06
N ARG A 487 -8.96 24.10 -22.09
CA ARG A 487 -8.93 23.65 -23.48
C ARG A 487 -8.02 22.44 -23.68
N GLU A 488 -6.81 22.47 -23.11
CA GLU A 488 -5.88 21.34 -23.18
C GLU A 488 -6.48 20.08 -22.54
N ILE A 489 -7.12 20.21 -21.37
CA ILE A 489 -7.81 19.10 -20.70
C ILE A 489 -9.00 18.61 -21.55
N ASN A 490 -9.74 19.53 -22.17
CA ASN A 490 -10.87 19.19 -23.02
C ASN A 490 -10.45 18.41 -24.26
N ASP A 491 -9.30 18.73 -24.85
CA ASP A 491 -8.74 17.98 -25.99
C ASP A 491 -8.39 16.55 -25.55
N VAL A 492 -7.87 16.37 -24.32
CA VAL A 492 -7.66 15.02 -23.74
C VAL A 492 -8.98 14.28 -23.52
N ALA A 493 -10.06 14.96 -23.08
CA ALA A 493 -11.37 14.34 -22.96
C ALA A 493 -11.93 13.89 -24.33
N GLN A 494 -11.69 14.66 -25.39
CA GLN A 494 -12.02 14.27 -26.76
C GLN A 494 -11.25 13.02 -27.17
N ASP A 495 -9.93 12.97 -26.93
CA ASP A 495 -9.12 11.78 -27.23
C ASP A 495 -9.62 10.53 -26.47
N ILE A 496 -10.01 10.69 -25.20
CA ILE A 496 -10.61 9.62 -24.39
C ILE A 496 -11.91 9.13 -25.03
N PHE A 497 -12.79 10.04 -25.44
CA PHE A 497 -14.05 9.70 -26.09
C PHE A 497 -13.83 8.99 -27.43
N ASP A 498 -12.99 9.55 -28.31
CA ASP A 498 -12.73 9.02 -29.66
C ASP A 498 -12.08 7.64 -29.63
N ASN A 499 -11.32 7.33 -28.59
CA ASN A 499 -10.69 6.03 -28.37
C ASN A 499 -11.52 5.08 -27.49
N ASN A 500 -12.83 5.33 -27.37
CA ASN A 500 -13.77 4.48 -26.67
C ASN A 500 -13.46 4.28 -25.17
N PHE A 501 -13.20 5.40 -24.50
CA PHE A 501 -12.89 5.48 -23.06
C PHE A 501 -11.73 4.55 -22.66
N PRO A 502 -10.52 4.76 -23.20
CA PRO A 502 -9.35 4.00 -22.78
C PRO A 502 -9.10 4.24 -21.30
N SER A 503 -8.79 3.17 -20.57
CA SER A 503 -8.38 3.28 -19.18
C SER A 503 -7.28 2.25 -18.89
N PRO A 504 -6.10 2.67 -18.40
CA PRO A 504 -5.04 1.74 -18.05
C PRO A 504 -5.58 0.74 -17.03
N PRO A 505 -5.24 -0.56 -17.09
CA PRO A 505 -5.71 -1.51 -16.09
C PRO A 505 -5.30 -1.02 -14.70
N PRO A 506 -6.17 -0.91 -13.68
CA PRO A 506 -5.74 -0.51 -12.35
C PRO A 506 -4.75 -1.55 -11.79
N PRO A 507 -3.79 -1.15 -10.94
CA PRO A 507 -2.98 -2.14 -10.25
C PRO A 507 -3.88 -3.01 -9.35
N PRO A 508 -3.61 -4.33 -9.23
CA PRO A 508 -4.53 -5.24 -8.54
C PRO A 508 -4.74 -4.84 -7.08
N PRO A 509 -5.93 -5.08 -6.49
CA PRO A 509 -6.16 -4.85 -5.07
C PRO A 509 -5.15 -5.61 -4.18
N ILE A 510 -4.78 -5.02 -3.05
CA ILE A 510 -3.86 -5.66 -2.10
C ILE A 510 -4.66 -6.63 -1.24
N ALA A 511 -4.41 -7.93 -1.39
CA ALA A 511 -4.89 -8.93 -0.44
C ALA A 511 -4.08 -8.84 0.86
N TYR A 512 -4.77 -8.60 1.99
CA TYR A 512 -4.17 -8.44 3.30
C TYR A 512 -4.83 -9.35 4.34
N GLU A 513 -4.08 -9.66 5.39
CA GLU A 513 -4.56 -10.30 6.61
C GLU A 513 -4.29 -9.38 7.80
N VAL A 514 -5.23 -9.34 8.73
CA VAL A 514 -5.08 -8.66 10.01
C VAL A 514 -5.24 -9.64 11.14
N LYS A 515 -4.31 -9.60 12.09
CA LYS A 515 -4.39 -10.35 13.34
C LYS A 515 -4.07 -9.46 14.53
N THR A 516 -4.72 -9.75 15.65
CA THR A 516 -4.44 -9.09 16.92
C THR A 516 -3.77 -10.06 17.89
N GLY A 517 -2.63 -9.65 18.44
CA GLY A 517 -1.93 -10.35 19.51
C GLY A 517 -2.34 -9.87 20.90
N GLU A 518 -1.53 -10.17 21.90
CA GLU A 518 -1.77 -9.70 23.27
C GLU A 518 -1.61 -8.17 23.39
N ASP A 519 -0.62 -7.60 22.72
CA ASP A 519 -0.17 -6.20 22.78
C ASP A 519 0.16 -5.59 21.40
N PHE A 520 -0.19 -6.26 20.29
CA PHE A 520 0.08 -5.78 18.94
C PHE A 520 -1.03 -6.06 17.92
N ILE A 521 -1.03 -5.29 16.85
CA ILE A 521 -1.79 -5.53 15.61
C ILE A 521 -0.77 -5.90 14.52
N ASP A 522 -1.05 -6.98 13.82
CA ASP A 522 -0.27 -7.50 12.70
C ASP A 522 -1.04 -7.24 11.41
N LEU A 523 -0.40 -6.50 10.51
CA LEU A 523 -0.85 -6.30 9.13
C LEU A 523 0.11 -7.05 8.20
N THR A 524 -0.37 -8.09 7.53
CA THR A 524 0.43 -8.89 6.60
C THR A 524 -0.20 -8.86 5.21
N TRP A 525 0.62 -8.72 4.16
CA TRP A 525 0.15 -8.82 2.78
C TRP A 525 1.20 -9.45 1.87
N LEU A 526 0.74 -10.11 0.81
CA LEU A 526 1.61 -10.64 -0.24
C LEU A 526 1.96 -9.54 -1.24
N THR A 527 3.22 -9.54 -1.70
CA THR A 527 3.71 -8.56 -2.70
C THR A 527 3.60 -9.07 -4.14
N ALA A 528 3.27 -10.35 -4.28
CA ALA A 528 2.92 -11.02 -5.53
C ALA A 528 1.68 -11.87 -5.28
N ALA A 529 0.69 -11.80 -6.18
CA ALA A 529 -0.57 -12.50 -5.99
C ALA A 529 -0.41 -14.00 -6.30
N ASN A 530 -0.89 -14.87 -5.40
CA ASN A 530 -1.08 -16.30 -5.67
C ASN A 530 -2.54 -16.58 -6.05
N GLY A 531 -2.82 -16.84 -7.33
CA GLY A 531 -4.03 -17.56 -7.75
C GLY A 531 -5.15 -16.75 -8.44
N VAL A 532 -5.64 -17.36 -9.53
CA VAL A 532 -6.88 -17.18 -10.32
C VAL A 532 -7.72 -15.92 -10.02
N LEU A 533 -7.61 -14.94 -10.91
CA LEU A 533 -8.68 -13.97 -11.16
C LEU A 533 -9.78 -14.62 -12.03
N PRO A 534 -11.04 -14.14 -11.98
CA PRO A 534 -12.08 -14.52 -12.93
C PRO A 534 -11.59 -14.44 -14.37
N ILE A 535 -12.14 -15.32 -15.22
CA ILE A 535 -11.66 -15.63 -16.58
C ILE A 535 -11.30 -14.35 -17.35
N GLY A 536 -10.03 -14.25 -17.76
CA GLY A 536 -9.55 -13.20 -18.69
C GLY A 536 -8.45 -12.28 -18.17
N GLN A 537 -8.06 -12.32 -16.88
CA GLN A 537 -6.94 -11.53 -16.37
C GLN A 537 -5.74 -12.41 -16.00
N ASN A 538 -4.58 -12.13 -16.59
CA ASN A 538 -3.31 -12.68 -16.09
C ASN A 538 -3.00 -12.03 -14.73
N PRO A 539 -2.69 -12.80 -13.68
CA PRO A 539 -2.18 -12.24 -12.43
C PRO A 539 -0.78 -11.69 -12.71
N GLY A 540 -0.69 -10.39 -13.02
CA GLY A 540 0.59 -9.69 -12.98
C GLY A 540 0.90 -9.42 -11.52
N ASP A 541 1.88 -10.14 -10.95
CA ASP A 541 2.41 -9.95 -9.59
C ASP A 541 2.36 -8.46 -9.20
N ASN A 542 1.77 -8.06 -8.06
CA ASN A 542 1.56 -6.64 -7.71
C ASN A 542 2.82 -5.78 -7.96
N ILE A 543 4.00 -6.23 -7.51
CA ILE A 543 5.27 -5.53 -7.79
C ILE A 543 5.68 -5.49 -9.28
N ARG A 544 5.26 -6.46 -10.10
CA ARG A 544 5.48 -6.49 -11.55
C ARG A 544 4.36 -5.88 -12.36
N TYR A 545 3.36 -5.26 -11.73
CA TYR A 545 2.32 -4.58 -12.46
C TYR A 545 2.92 -3.61 -13.49
N ARG A 546 2.36 -3.66 -14.70
CA ARG A 546 2.68 -2.80 -15.84
C ARG A 546 1.36 -2.34 -16.46
N GLY A 547 1.05 -1.06 -16.33
CA GLY A 547 -0.05 -0.41 -17.03
C GLY A 547 0.49 0.40 -18.19
N GLU A 548 0.23 -0.01 -19.43
CA GLU A 548 0.63 0.74 -20.61
C GLU A 548 -0.62 1.20 -21.37
N ASP A 549 -0.66 2.48 -21.74
CA ASP A 549 -1.66 3.02 -22.66
C ASP A 549 -1.01 4.09 -23.54
N THR A 550 -1.00 3.85 -24.85
CA THR A 550 -0.34 4.73 -25.82
C THR A 550 -1.13 6.00 -26.11
N VAL A 551 -2.46 5.98 -25.93
CA VAL A 551 -3.32 7.16 -26.15
C VAL A 551 -3.11 8.15 -25.02
N LEU A 552 -3.05 7.65 -23.78
CA LEU A 552 -2.86 8.47 -22.58
C LEU A 552 -1.38 8.71 -22.23
N ASN A 553 -0.44 8.20 -23.04
CA ASN A 553 1.00 8.22 -22.79
C ASN A 553 1.39 7.67 -21.40
N ILE A 554 0.77 6.55 -21.00
CA ILE A 554 0.97 5.90 -19.72
C ILE A 554 1.91 4.71 -19.85
N ASN A 555 2.93 4.65 -18.99
CA ASN A 555 3.81 3.51 -18.75
C ASN A 555 4.04 3.37 -17.23
N ARG A 556 3.06 2.79 -16.55
CA ARG A 556 2.90 2.81 -15.09
C ARG A 556 3.43 1.54 -14.44
N TRP A 557 4.37 1.67 -13.50
CA TRP A 557 4.89 0.53 -12.72
C TRP A 557 4.73 0.78 -11.22
N ILE A 558 4.52 -0.26 -10.43
CA ILE A 558 4.55 -0.15 -8.96
C ILE A 558 5.98 0.12 -8.48
N HIS A 559 6.13 1.13 -7.61
CA HIS A 559 7.39 1.50 -6.97
C HIS A 559 7.41 1.25 -5.46
N GLY A 560 6.28 0.84 -4.88
CA GLY A 560 6.25 0.29 -3.53
C GLY A 560 4.93 0.50 -2.82
N PHE A 561 5.01 0.48 -1.50
CA PHE A 561 3.85 0.49 -0.61
C PHE A 561 4.06 1.49 0.52
N TYR A 562 2.98 1.99 1.08
CA TYR A 562 3.00 2.68 2.35
C TYR A 562 1.78 2.29 3.19
N VAL A 563 1.93 2.39 4.50
CA VAL A 563 0.89 2.09 5.46
C VAL A 563 0.60 3.33 6.27
N ASN A 564 -0.66 3.74 6.32
CA ASN A 564 -1.13 4.87 7.11
C ASN A 564 -2.04 4.39 8.24
N ALA A 565 -2.06 5.15 9.33
CA ALA A 565 -3.09 5.09 10.35
C ALA A 565 -4.02 6.31 10.24
N PHE A 566 -5.29 6.10 10.60
CA PHE A 566 -6.33 7.13 10.62
C PHE A 566 -6.94 7.25 12.03
N ARG A 567 -7.25 8.47 12.49
CA ARG A 567 -7.92 8.69 13.79
C ARG A 567 -9.37 8.23 13.76
N THR A 568 -9.97 8.21 12.57
CA THR A 568 -11.37 7.88 12.34
C THR A 568 -11.50 6.92 11.15
N ASN A 569 -12.69 6.35 10.97
CA ASN A 569 -13.05 5.60 9.77
C ASN A 569 -13.32 6.52 8.57
N SER A 570 -12.40 7.46 8.31
CA SER A 570 -12.42 8.35 7.17
C SER A 570 -10.99 8.53 6.69
N SER A 571 -10.82 8.53 5.38
CA SER A 571 -9.55 8.74 4.73
C SER A 571 -9.21 10.23 4.60
N THR A 572 -10.17 11.13 4.86
CA THR A 572 -9.97 12.60 4.83
C THR A 572 -8.79 13.05 5.70
N GLN A 573 -7.99 14.01 5.20
CA GLN A 573 -6.79 14.48 5.89
C GLN A 573 -7.06 15.14 7.24
N THR A 574 -8.07 16.00 7.31
CA THR A 574 -8.44 16.70 8.55
C THR A 574 -9.90 16.49 8.88
N ILE A 575 -10.20 16.41 10.17
CA ILE A 575 -11.57 16.28 10.67
C ILE A 575 -11.70 17.23 11.85
N GLY A 576 -12.64 18.18 11.77
CA GLY A 576 -12.81 19.20 12.80
C GLY A 576 -11.58 20.11 13.00
N GLY A 577 -10.72 20.25 11.98
CA GLY A 577 -9.49 21.04 12.04
C GLY A 577 -8.27 20.32 12.62
N GLU A 578 -8.40 19.07 13.05
CA GLU A 578 -7.26 18.25 13.51
C GLU A 578 -6.79 17.28 12.42
N ASN A 579 -5.48 16.96 12.43
CA ASN A 579 -4.89 15.99 11.51
C ASN A 579 -5.38 14.57 11.82
N ASN A 580 -5.99 13.91 10.84
CA ASN A 580 -6.58 12.57 10.93
C ASN A 580 -5.62 11.47 10.45
N ILE A 581 -4.54 11.76 9.73
CA ILE A 581 -3.68 10.75 9.08
C ILE A 581 -2.23 10.81 9.60
N THR A 582 -1.60 9.66 9.78
CA THR A 582 -0.14 9.54 9.96
C THR A 582 0.42 8.32 9.21
N GLU A 583 1.61 8.46 8.61
CA GLU A 583 2.31 7.35 7.95
C GLU A 583 3.04 6.49 9.01
N LEU A 584 2.87 5.17 8.90
CA LEU A 584 3.49 4.17 9.79
C LEU A 584 4.73 3.54 9.16
N ALA A 585 4.66 3.26 7.86
CA ALA A 585 5.71 2.57 7.15
C ALA A 585 5.71 2.93 5.66
N ASN A 586 6.89 2.96 5.07
CA ASN A 586 7.13 3.12 3.64
C ASN A 586 8.04 1.98 3.17
N TYR A 587 7.72 1.41 2.01
CA TYR A 587 8.46 0.35 1.32
C TYR A 587 8.74 0.79 -0.11
N SER A 588 9.97 0.62 -0.58
CA SER A 588 10.38 1.01 -1.93
C SER A 588 10.92 -0.18 -2.70
N VAL A 589 10.47 -0.35 -3.93
CA VAL A 589 10.88 -1.43 -4.83
C VAL A 589 12.13 -1.01 -5.59
N THR A 590 13.10 -1.91 -5.68
CA THR A 590 14.33 -1.70 -6.46
C THR A 590 14.63 -2.90 -7.33
N ASN A 591 15.14 -2.67 -8.54
CA ASN A 591 15.72 -3.71 -9.40
C ASN A 591 17.26 -3.76 -9.30
N GLY A 592 17.86 -3.01 -8.37
CA GLY A 592 19.31 -2.88 -8.18
C GLY A 592 20.02 -1.95 -9.17
N VAL A 593 19.35 -1.43 -10.20
CA VAL A 593 19.94 -0.60 -11.27
C VAL A 593 19.32 0.81 -11.33
N ASP A 594 17.99 0.90 -11.23
CA ASP A 594 17.20 2.11 -11.40
C ASP A 594 16.44 2.49 -10.11
N THR A 595 17.15 2.49 -8.98
CA THR A 595 16.52 2.89 -7.71
C THR A 595 16.23 4.39 -7.70
N ILE A 596 14.95 4.75 -7.65
CA ILE A 596 14.51 6.12 -7.40
C ILE A 596 14.79 6.45 -5.93
N LYS A 597 15.70 7.40 -5.69
CA LYS A 597 16.08 7.81 -4.32
C LYS A 597 15.09 8.79 -3.74
N ASN A 598 14.77 9.83 -4.49
CA ASN A 598 13.78 10.82 -4.11
C ASN A 598 12.98 11.23 -5.34
N LEU A 599 11.67 11.36 -5.17
CA LEU A 599 10.78 11.94 -6.16
C LEU A 599 10.57 13.41 -5.80
N TYR A 600 10.73 14.30 -6.78
CA TYR A 600 10.54 15.75 -6.65
C TYR A 600 9.46 16.25 -7.59
N TYR A 601 8.96 17.45 -7.27
CA TYR A 601 8.00 18.14 -8.09
C TYR A 601 8.24 19.61 -8.28
N ILE A 602 7.63 20.17 -9.33
CA ILE A 602 7.66 21.60 -9.62
C ILE A 602 6.35 22.22 -9.14
N SER A 603 6.40 23.07 -8.11
CA SER A 603 5.24 23.85 -7.67
C SER A 603 4.90 24.93 -8.71
N SER A 604 3.66 25.45 -8.66
CA SER A 604 3.14 26.47 -9.57
C SER A 604 3.98 27.75 -9.65
N ASN A 605 4.80 28.04 -8.63
CA ASN A 605 5.77 29.15 -8.61
C ASN A 605 7.15 28.78 -9.19
N GLY A 606 7.31 27.60 -9.80
CA GLY A 606 8.56 27.09 -10.34
C GLY A 606 9.52 26.47 -9.30
N GLY A 607 9.12 26.37 -8.02
CA GLY A 607 9.93 25.78 -6.96
C GLY A 607 10.01 24.25 -7.04
N VAL A 608 11.18 23.67 -6.75
CA VAL A 608 11.36 22.20 -6.74
C VAL A 608 11.26 21.67 -5.31
N ASN A 609 10.23 20.88 -5.01
CA ASN A 609 9.93 20.38 -3.67
C ASN A 609 10.04 18.86 -3.59
N LEU A 610 10.50 18.33 -2.44
CA LEU A 610 10.58 16.89 -2.20
C LEU A 610 9.17 16.32 -2.06
N ARG A 611 8.88 15.28 -2.83
CA ARG A 611 7.61 14.57 -2.76
C ARG A 611 7.67 13.34 -1.88
N ARG A 612 8.61 12.45 -2.15
CA ARG A 612 8.71 11.16 -1.49
C ARG A 612 10.16 10.75 -1.47
N SER A 613 10.63 10.34 -0.29
CA SER A 613 11.93 9.71 -0.14
C SER A 613 11.81 8.20 -0.33
N VAL A 614 12.91 7.59 -0.72
CA VAL A 614 13.10 6.14 -0.63
C VAL A 614 12.84 5.65 0.79
N ALA A 615 12.37 4.41 0.90
CA ALA A 615 12.20 3.73 2.17
C ALA A 615 13.56 3.55 2.90
N PRO A 616 13.53 3.38 4.23
CA PRO A 616 14.69 2.90 5.00
C PRO A 616 15.25 1.61 4.43
N ASP A 617 16.55 1.34 4.63
CA ASP A 617 17.26 0.19 4.05
C ASP A 617 16.57 -1.15 4.34
N GLU A 618 15.99 -1.32 5.52
CA GLU A 618 15.24 -2.51 5.94
C GLU A 618 13.93 -2.74 5.16
N ASN A 619 13.40 -1.71 4.52
CA ASN A 619 12.15 -1.70 3.77
C ASN A 619 12.36 -1.53 2.25
N ILE A 620 13.61 -1.64 1.78
CA ILE A 620 13.92 -1.71 0.37
C ILE A 620 13.68 -3.14 -0.13
N LEU A 621 12.74 -3.29 -1.06
CA LEU A 621 12.27 -4.56 -1.58
C LEU A 621 12.97 -4.87 -2.91
N ASP A 622 13.73 -5.96 -2.98
CA ASP A 622 14.25 -6.47 -4.24
C ASP A 622 13.10 -6.94 -5.14
N SER A 623 12.99 -6.35 -6.33
CA SER A 623 11.87 -6.57 -7.25
C SER A 623 11.83 -7.97 -7.84
N THR A 624 12.94 -8.72 -7.80
CA THR A 624 12.96 -10.11 -8.27
C THR A 624 12.47 -11.04 -7.17
N PHE A 625 12.96 -10.84 -5.94
CA PHE A 625 12.62 -11.64 -4.78
C PHE A 625 11.17 -11.41 -4.32
N TYR A 626 10.74 -10.15 -4.21
CA TYR A 626 9.38 -9.82 -3.74
C TYR A 626 8.32 -9.94 -4.83
N ALA A 627 8.71 -10.17 -6.08
CA ALA A 627 7.78 -10.58 -7.13
C ALA A 627 7.56 -12.09 -7.20
N ASP A 628 8.29 -12.89 -6.42
CA ASP A 628 8.06 -14.33 -6.36
C ASP A 628 6.85 -14.62 -5.45
N PRO A 629 5.77 -15.24 -5.96
CA PRO A 629 4.57 -15.50 -5.16
C PRO A 629 4.80 -16.40 -3.94
N GLU A 630 5.85 -17.23 -3.93
CA GLU A 630 6.19 -18.07 -2.78
C GLU A 630 7.07 -17.34 -1.75
N LYS A 631 7.67 -16.20 -2.11
CA LYS A 631 8.63 -15.48 -1.25
C LYS A 631 8.20 -14.08 -0.84
N GLY A 632 7.50 -13.38 -1.73
CA GLY A 632 7.15 -11.98 -1.61
C GLY A 632 6.03 -11.74 -0.62
N ARG A 633 6.38 -11.25 0.56
CA ARG A 633 5.41 -10.79 1.56
C ARG A 633 6.01 -9.77 2.50
N ILE A 634 5.14 -8.95 3.09
CA ILE A 634 5.48 -7.93 4.07
C ILE A 634 4.61 -8.14 5.30
N LYS A 635 5.19 -7.91 6.48
CA LYS A 635 4.48 -7.83 7.75
C LYS A 635 4.83 -6.52 8.44
N LEU A 636 3.82 -5.82 8.96
CA LEU A 636 3.97 -4.66 9.82
C LEU A 636 3.32 -4.94 11.18
N ILE A 637 4.11 -4.80 12.25
CA ILE A 637 3.65 -4.95 13.63
C ILE A 637 3.47 -3.57 14.25
N ILE A 638 2.28 -3.32 14.78
CA ILE A 638 1.89 -2.08 15.46
C ILE A 638 1.62 -2.42 16.92
N ASN A 639 2.41 -1.91 17.85
CA ASN A 639 2.32 -2.25 19.28
C ASN A 639 1.93 -1.05 20.17
N LYS A 640 1.64 0.09 19.56
CA LYS A 640 1.22 1.33 20.21
C LYS A 640 0.21 2.06 19.36
N ASP A 641 -0.56 2.93 20.01
CA ASP A 641 -1.45 3.86 19.33
C ASP A 641 -0.66 4.83 18.45
N PRO A 642 -0.90 4.87 17.12
CA PRO A 642 -0.18 5.73 16.19
C PRO A 642 -0.23 7.23 16.49
N PHE A 643 -1.24 7.68 17.24
CA PHE A 643 -1.51 9.10 17.46
C PHE A 643 -1.19 9.58 18.87
N THR A 644 -1.13 8.66 19.83
CA THR A 644 -0.84 9.01 21.23
C THR A 644 0.43 8.36 21.78
N ASP A 645 1.03 7.39 21.05
CA ASP A 645 2.19 6.59 21.49
C ASP A 645 1.94 5.80 22.81
N GLU A 646 0.67 5.63 23.19
CA GLU A 646 0.24 4.87 24.35
C GLU A 646 -0.03 3.40 23.98
N PRO A 647 -0.08 2.47 24.97
CA PRO A 647 -0.43 1.07 24.69
C PRO A 647 -1.79 0.92 24.01
N LEU A 648 -1.90 -0.10 23.14
CA LEU A 648 -3.15 -0.42 22.47
C LEU A 648 -4.27 -0.80 23.47
N VAL A 649 -5.45 -0.20 23.30
CA VAL A 649 -6.63 -0.45 24.14
C VAL A 649 -7.53 -1.55 23.56
N LYS A 650 -7.76 -2.63 24.32
CA LYS A 650 -8.63 -3.75 23.88
C LYS A 650 -10.07 -3.29 23.67
N GLY A 651 -10.67 -3.73 22.57
CA GLY A 651 -12.02 -3.35 22.16
C GLY A 651 -12.14 -1.97 21.49
N LYS A 652 -11.02 -1.25 21.34
CA LYS A 652 -10.95 0.00 20.54
C LYS A 652 -10.76 -0.35 19.06
N GLU A 653 -11.46 0.38 18.20
CA GLU A 653 -11.28 0.36 16.74
C GLU A 653 -10.06 1.19 16.35
N TYR A 654 -9.19 0.62 15.53
CA TYR A 654 -8.08 1.28 14.86
C TYR A 654 -8.29 1.20 13.36
N TYR A 655 -7.84 2.24 12.65
CA TYR A 655 -8.07 2.38 11.23
C TYR A 655 -6.74 2.48 10.52
N PHE A 656 -6.49 1.58 9.58
CA PHE A 656 -5.27 1.55 8.78
C PHE A 656 -5.58 1.58 7.30
N GLY A 657 -4.57 1.81 6.49
CA GLY A 657 -4.68 1.70 5.05
C GLY A 657 -3.35 1.28 4.46
N ILE A 658 -3.38 0.26 3.61
CA ILE A 658 -2.22 -0.18 2.83
C ILE A 658 -2.41 0.37 1.42
N THR A 659 -1.48 1.19 0.96
CA THR A 659 -1.55 1.79 -0.37
C THR A 659 -0.32 1.41 -1.17
N GLN A 660 -0.53 0.88 -2.36
CA GLN A 660 0.52 0.76 -3.37
C GLN A 660 0.60 2.05 -4.17
N TYR A 661 1.81 2.46 -4.53
CA TYR A 661 2.01 3.59 -5.43
C TYR A 661 2.74 3.17 -6.68
N SER A 662 2.29 3.72 -7.79
CA SER A 662 2.88 3.54 -9.10
C SER A 662 3.37 4.87 -9.67
N LEU A 663 4.32 4.79 -10.59
CA LEU A 663 4.85 5.94 -11.30
C LEU A 663 4.72 5.71 -12.80
N ASN A 664 4.29 6.74 -13.54
CA ASN A 664 4.37 6.76 -14.99
C ASN A 664 5.79 7.12 -15.44
N HIS A 665 6.49 6.16 -16.02
CA HIS A 665 7.87 6.27 -16.48
C HIS A 665 8.03 7.21 -17.67
N ASN A 666 6.95 7.48 -18.41
CA ASN A 666 6.96 8.44 -19.51
C ASN A 666 6.88 9.89 -19.01
N ALA A 667 6.49 10.11 -17.74
CA ALA A 667 6.24 11.44 -17.16
C ALA A 667 7.30 11.89 -16.14
N ILE A 668 8.30 11.05 -15.85
CA ILE A 668 9.39 11.37 -14.93
C ILE A 668 10.75 11.26 -15.60
N VAL A 669 11.69 12.11 -15.19
CA VAL A 669 13.07 12.11 -15.67
C VAL A 669 14.03 12.15 -14.50
N ASN A 670 15.23 11.58 -14.67
CA ASN A 670 16.29 11.71 -13.69
C ASN A 670 16.75 13.17 -13.65
N LYS A 671 16.73 13.77 -12.45
CA LYS A 671 17.02 15.18 -12.21
C LYS A 671 18.43 15.60 -12.66
N ALA A 672 19.39 14.67 -12.67
CA ALA A 672 20.75 14.96 -13.08
C ALA A 672 20.95 14.86 -14.61
N THR A 673 20.22 13.99 -15.30
CA THR A 673 20.44 13.70 -16.73
C THR A 673 19.35 14.26 -17.65
N GLY A 674 18.17 14.61 -17.11
CA GLY A 674 17.02 15.06 -17.88
C GLY A 674 16.33 13.95 -18.70
N VAL A 675 16.71 12.69 -18.51
CA VAL A 675 16.15 11.52 -19.20
C VAL A 675 15.81 10.45 -18.17
N TYR A 676 14.77 9.66 -18.41
CA TYR A 676 14.46 8.50 -17.57
C TYR A 676 15.59 7.46 -17.59
N GLY A 677 15.96 6.90 -16.43
CA GLY A 677 16.94 5.83 -16.28
C GLY A 677 18.07 6.13 -15.29
N GLY A 678 18.69 5.07 -14.76
CA GLY A 678 19.73 5.11 -13.75
C GLY A 678 19.22 5.46 -12.35
N SER A 679 19.91 4.99 -11.31
CA SER A 679 19.57 5.36 -9.93
C SER A 679 19.86 6.84 -9.65
N GLY A 680 18.92 7.52 -8.98
CA GLY A 680 19.06 8.93 -8.64
C GLY A 680 17.77 9.57 -8.16
N ASP A 681 17.80 10.90 -8.09
CA ASP A 681 16.62 11.72 -7.82
C ASP A 681 15.84 11.94 -9.13
N TYR A 682 14.52 11.87 -9.07
CA TYR A 682 13.63 12.02 -10.23
C TYR A 682 12.68 13.20 -10.07
N MET A 683 12.25 13.79 -11.19
CA MET A 683 11.30 14.90 -11.26
C MET A 683 10.37 14.78 -12.49
N GLU A 684 9.24 15.50 -12.48
CA GLU A 684 8.26 15.51 -13.58
C GLU A 684 8.76 16.14 -14.89
N ASN A 685 8.15 15.71 -16.00
CA ASN A 685 8.46 16.18 -17.35
C ASN A 685 7.24 16.35 -18.30
N SER A 686 5.97 16.07 -17.91
CA SER A 686 4.83 16.16 -18.84
C SER A 686 3.46 16.49 -18.22
N ALA A 687 2.52 16.96 -19.06
CA ALA A 687 1.11 17.22 -18.73
C ALA A 687 0.22 15.96 -18.67
N TYR A 688 0.65 14.85 -19.28
CA TYR A 688 0.02 13.53 -19.12
C TYR A 688 0.57 12.87 -17.82
N GLU A 689 -0.31 12.20 -17.06
CA GLU A 689 -0.11 11.60 -15.72
C GLU A 689 1.30 11.07 -15.39
N GLU A 690 1.80 11.00 -14.14
CA GLU A 690 1.08 10.71 -12.89
C GLU A 690 1.77 11.33 -11.65
N PHE A 691 1.29 12.52 -11.31
CA PHE A 691 0.86 13.02 -10.00
C PHE A 691 0.46 14.47 -10.33
N ASN A 692 -0.68 15.01 -9.89
CA ASN A 692 -0.64 16.47 -9.68
C ASN A 692 0.28 16.65 -8.49
N LEU A 693 1.55 16.92 -8.74
CA LEU A 693 2.47 17.13 -7.65
C LEU A 693 2.22 18.47 -6.92
N LEU A 694 1.21 19.25 -7.33
CA LEU A 694 0.81 20.49 -6.67
C LEU A 694 0.15 20.30 -5.28
N GLN A 695 -0.38 19.12 -4.93
CA GLN A 695 -1.05 18.88 -3.64
C GLN A 695 -0.12 18.13 -2.66
N PRO A 696 0.03 18.47 -1.36
CA PRO A 696 0.86 17.76 -0.37
C PRO A 696 0.62 16.23 -0.25
N LEU A 697 1.61 15.46 0.25
CA LEU A 697 1.53 13.99 0.45
C LEU A 697 0.24 13.56 1.17
N GLN A 698 -0.22 14.42 2.07
CA GLN A 698 -1.33 14.15 2.98
C GLN A 698 -2.72 14.22 2.31
N GLU A 699 -2.87 14.90 1.17
CA GLU A 699 -4.15 15.01 0.43
C GLU A 699 -4.40 13.79 -0.48
N ILE A 700 -3.34 13.12 -0.92
CA ILE A 700 -3.40 11.92 -1.78
C ILE A 700 -4.02 10.73 -1.05
N TYR A 701 -3.76 10.63 0.25
CA TYR A 701 -4.14 9.49 1.08
C TYR A 701 -5.66 9.34 1.25
N ALA A 702 -6.44 10.39 0.90
CA ALA A 702 -7.83 10.53 1.26
C ALA A 702 -8.87 9.88 0.33
N GLY A 703 -8.52 9.47 -0.89
CA GLY A 703 -9.50 9.01 -1.88
C GLY A 703 -9.32 7.57 -2.41
N GLN A 704 -8.18 6.93 -2.15
CA GLN A 704 -7.79 5.68 -2.83
C GLN A 704 -7.46 4.52 -1.88
N THR A 705 -7.41 4.76 -0.58
CA THR A 705 -6.99 3.75 0.39
C THR A 705 -8.20 3.13 1.06
N GLN A 706 -8.41 1.83 0.85
CA GLN A 706 -9.39 1.07 1.62
C GLN A 706 -9.04 1.16 3.11
N ILE A 707 -10.00 1.64 3.92
CA ILE A 707 -9.81 1.69 5.37
C ILE A 707 -10.00 0.30 5.95
N ILE A 708 -8.94 -0.19 6.55
CA ILE A 708 -8.90 -1.44 7.31
C ILE A 708 -9.29 -1.09 8.74
N THR A 709 -10.51 -1.49 9.13
CA THR A 709 -10.98 -1.35 10.52
C THR A 709 -10.53 -2.57 11.32
N VAL A 710 -9.86 -2.35 12.44
CA VAL A 710 -9.32 -3.40 13.31
C VAL A 710 -9.82 -3.17 14.74
N VAL A 711 -10.56 -4.12 15.29
CA VAL A 711 -10.92 -4.08 16.72
C VAL A 711 -9.81 -4.76 17.50
N PHE A 712 -9.00 -4.00 18.24
CA PHE A 712 -7.85 -4.59 18.94
C PHE A 712 -8.29 -5.61 20.00
N GLY A 713 -7.73 -6.82 19.93
CA GLY A 713 -8.08 -7.94 20.80
C GLY A 713 -9.30 -8.73 20.33
N GLU A 714 -9.76 -8.56 19.09
CA GLU A 714 -10.80 -9.39 18.48
C GLU A 714 -10.36 -10.85 18.32
N ASP A 715 -9.08 -11.11 18.10
CA ASP A 715 -8.53 -12.46 17.95
C ASP A 715 -8.09 -13.07 19.30
N LEU A 716 -8.61 -12.62 20.44
CA LEU A 716 -8.08 -13.02 21.76
C LEU A 716 -8.00 -14.54 21.99
N TYR A 717 -8.90 -15.32 21.40
CA TYR A 717 -8.92 -16.80 21.49
C TYR A 717 -8.19 -17.50 20.32
N HIS A 718 -7.72 -16.74 19.33
CA HIS A 718 -6.95 -17.17 18.16
C HIS A 718 -5.88 -16.11 17.80
N PRO A 719 -5.00 -15.73 18.76
CA PRO A 719 -4.19 -14.53 18.64
C PRO A 719 -3.08 -14.69 17.60
N GLY A 720 -2.72 -13.57 16.96
CA GLY A 720 -1.55 -13.52 16.09
C GLY A 720 -0.27 -13.97 16.81
N LEU A 721 0.63 -14.65 16.09
CA LEU A 721 1.94 -15.07 16.58
C LEU A 721 3.07 -14.31 15.85
N THR A 722 3.98 -13.70 16.59
CA THR A 722 5.05 -12.86 16.00
C THR A 722 6.36 -13.61 15.84
N GLN A 723 6.93 -14.12 16.92
CA GLN A 723 8.26 -14.72 16.91
C GLN A 723 8.42 -15.69 18.08
N LEU A 724 9.04 -16.83 17.80
CA LEU A 724 9.33 -17.83 18.81
C LEU A 724 10.80 -18.29 18.71
N ASP A 725 11.43 -18.44 19.87
CA ASP A 725 12.85 -18.76 19.99
C ASP A 725 13.10 -20.25 19.80
N GLY A 726 14.20 -20.58 19.13
CA GLY A 726 14.78 -21.92 19.12
C GLY A 726 15.59 -22.15 20.39
N THR A 727 15.41 -23.31 21.01
CA THR A 727 16.19 -23.71 22.19
C THR A 727 17.42 -24.47 21.74
N LYS A 728 18.61 -24.01 22.13
CA LYS A 728 19.86 -24.79 21.94
C LYS A 728 19.87 -26.00 22.87
N ILE A 729 19.91 -27.20 22.30
CA ILE A 729 19.93 -28.47 23.03
C ILE A 729 21.36 -28.96 23.24
N SER A 730 22.23 -28.77 22.26
CA SER A 730 23.64 -29.17 22.34
C SER A 730 24.53 -28.25 21.53
N GLY A 731 25.85 -28.38 21.75
CA GLY A 731 26.86 -27.56 21.09
C GLY A 731 27.16 -26.25 21.81
N TYR A 732 28.19 -25.56 21.33
CA TYR A 732 28.80 -24.43 22.04
C TYR A 732 28.89 -23.16 21.21
N SER A 733 28.33 -23.18 20.00
CA SER A 733 28.35 -22.05 19.09
C SER A 733 27.81 -20.78 19.75
N SER A 734 28.28 -19.62 19.29
CA SER A 734 27.70 -18.32 19.65
C SER A 734 26.48 -17.96 18.79
N GLY A 735 25.97 -18.95 18.05
CA GLY A 735 24.83 -18.82 17.16
C GLY A 735 23.49 -18.95 17.87
N ASP A 736 22.46 -18.63 17.10
CA ASP A 736 21.06 -18.61 17.56
C ASP A 736 20.13 -18.97 16.39
N VAL A 737 18.94 -19.48 16.71
CA VAL A 737 17.89 -19.86 15.76
C VAL A 737 16.56 -19.32 16.25
N LYS A 738 15.80 -18.70 15.35
CA LYS A 738 14.44 -18.24 15.59
C LYS A 738 13.54 -18.64 14.44
N TYR A 739 12.24 -18.58 14.64
CA TYR A 739 11.29 -18.69 13.53
C TYR A 739 10.23 -17.59 13.61
N LEU A 740 9.85 -17.11 12.44
CA LEU A 740 8.76 -16.15 12.26
C LEU A 740 7.54 -16.91 11.75
N VAL A 741 6.38 -16.66 12.33
CA VAL A 741 5.13 -17.28 11.86
C VAL A 741 4.60 -16.48 10.66
N ALA A 742 4.48 -17.15 9.52
CA ALA A 742 4.05 -16.57 8.25
C ALA A 742 2.65 -17.02 7.83
N ASP A 743 2.24 -18.23 8.22
CA ASP A 743 0.89 -18.77 8.07
C ASP A 743 0.59 -19.67 9.27
N GLU A 744 -0.27 -19.19 10.17
CA GLU A 744 -0.65 -19.93 11.38
C GLU A 744 -1.39 -21.22 11.06
N THR A 745 -2.23 -21.23 10.03
CA THR A 745 -3.08 -22.38 9.69
C THR A 745 -2.26 -23.57 9.19
N ALA A 746 -1.11 -23.28 8.56
CA ALA A 746 -0.17 -24.28 8.08
C ALA A 746 0.72 -24.89 9.17
N LEU A 747 0.79 -24.28 10.37
CA LEU A 747 1.58 -24.81 11.49
C LEU A 747 1.08 -26.20 11.92
N LYS A 748 2.01 -27.16 12.01
CA LYS A 748 1.68 -28.57 12.26
C LYS A 748 1.62 -28.99 13.73
N GLY A 749 2.09 -28.16 14.65
CA GLY A 749 2.25 -28.59 16.05
C GLY A 749 3.46 -29.50 16.28
N HIS A 750 4.30 -29.69 15.26
CA HIS A 750 5.44 -30.61 15.30
C HIS A 750 6.65 -30.01 16.01
N GLU A 751 7.56 -30.89 16.43
CA GLU A 751 8.88 -30.55 16.93
C GLU A 751 9.90 -30.59 15.79
N TYR A 752 10.70 -29.54 15.66
CA TYR A 752 11.73 -29.41 14.63
C TYR A 752 13.11 -29.31 15.26
N SER A 753 14.12 -29.76 14.52
CA SER A 753 15.53 -29.55 14.83
C SER A 753 16.26 -28.83 13.70
N VAL A 754 17.18 -27.94 14.08
CA VAL A 754 18.18 -27.34 13.20
C VAL A 754 19.54 -27.86 13.60
N GLU A 755 20.14 -28.63 12.70
CA GLU A 755 21.40 -29.33 12.91
C GLU A 755 22.45 -28.78 11.94
N PHE A 756 23.70 -28.69 12.38
CA PHE A 756 24.80 -28.16 11.58
C PHE A 756 25.76 -29.28 11.18
N PHE A 757 26.42 -29.15 10.03
CA PHE A 757 27.43 -30.11 9.61
C PHE A 757 28.47 -29.46 8.70
N LYS A 758 29.70 -29.93 8.80
CA LYS A 758 30.85 -29.32 8.14
C LYS A 758 30.75 -29.43 6.61
N ASP A 759 31.05 -28.33 5.92
CA ASP A 759 31.30 -28.37 4.48
C ASP A 759 32.71 -28.92 4.24
N LEU A 760 32.79 -30.22 3.93
CA LEU A 760 34.05 -30.91 3.66
C LEU A 760 34.63 -30.57 2.27
N ALA A 761 33.83 -29.98 1.37
CA ALA A 761 34.27 -29.57 0.03
C ALA A 761 34.81 -28.13 0.02
N ALA A 762 34.50 -27.32 1.04
CA ALA A 762 34.96 -25.94 1.17
C ALA A 762 36.49 -25.85 1.21
N PRO A 763 37.13 -25.11 0.27
CA PRO A 763 38.57 -24.85 0.32
C PRO A 763 38.96 -24.23 1.67
N PRO A 764 40.16 -24.51 2.22
CA PRO A 764 40.62 -23.94 3.47
C PRO A 764 40.66 -22.40 3.50
N THR A 765 40.77 -21.78 2.32
CA THR A 765 40.76 -20.32 2.10
C THR A 765 39.39 -19.67 2.23
N THR A 766 38.31 -20.46 2.27
CA THR A 766 36.95 -19.93 2.39
C THR A 766 36.58 -19.77 3.85
N SER A 767 35.86 -18.69 4.18
CA SER A 767 35.36 -18.45 5.54
C SER A 767 34.62 -19.67 6.07
N TYR A 768 34.87 -20.02 7.33
CA TYR A 768 34.26 -21.18 7.94
C TYR A 768 32.76 -20.94 8.13
N MET A 769 31.96 -21.66 7.34
CA MET A 769 30.52 -21.61 7.39
C MET A 769 29.96 -23.01 7.09
N PRO A 770 29.48 -23.75 8.11
CA PRO A 770 28.94 -25.08 7.91
C PRO A 770 27.61 -25.01 7.13
N PHE A 771 27.11 -26.16 6.69
CA PHE A 771 25.73 -26.28 6.27
C PHE A 771 24.84 -26.43 7.52
N TRP A 772 23.59 -26.02 7.39
CA TRP A 772 22.54 -26.39 8.33
C TRP A 772 21.43 -27.16 7.60
N ARG A 773 20.73 -28.00 8.34
CA ARG A 773 19.52 -28.74 7.92
C ARG A 773 18.37 -28.45 8.86
N LEU A 774 17.15 -28.46 8.33
CA LEU A 774 15.91 -28.42 9.10
C LEU A 774 15.25 -29.78 9.02
N LYS A 775 14.96 -30.38 10.17
CA LYS A 775 14.31 -31.68 10.28
C LYS A 775 13.06 -31.56 11.13
N ASP A 776 11.98 -32.16 10.67
CA ASP A 776 10.79 -32.44 11.46
C ASP A 776 11.00 -33.74 12.22
N ASN A 777 11.12 -33.63 13.54
CA ASN A 777 11.38 -34.75 14.44
C ASN A 777 10.13 -35.60 14.67
N THR A 778 8.93 -35.01 14.59
CA THR A 778 7.66 -35.70 14.82
C THR A 778 7.41 -36.78 13.77
N ILE A 779 7.67 -36.48 12.49
CA ILE A 779 7.53 -37.43 11.38
C ILE A 779 8.86 -37.98 10.86
N ASN A 780 9.97 -37.60 11.50
CA ASN A 780 11.33 -37.99 11.12
C ASN A 780 11.66 -37.68 9.63
N LYS A 781 11.33 -36.47 9.17
CA LYS A 781 11.54 -36.01 7.78
C LYS A 781 12.48 -34.82 7.74
N VAL A 782 13.46 -34.87 6.84
CA VAL A 782 14.32 -33.71 6.53
C VAL A 782 13.57 -32.79 5.57
N LEU A 783 13.35 -31.54 5.97
CA LEU A 783 12.63 -30.52 5.19
C LEU A 783 13.61 -29.66 4.39
N ILE A 784 14.77 -29.37 4.95
CA ILE A 784 15.92 -28.78 4.27
C ILE A 784 17.13 -29.65 4.60
N ASP A 785 17.77 -30.26 3.61
CA ASP A 785 18.92 -31.14 3.86
C ASP A 785 20.27 -30.40 3.94
N SER A 786 20.43 -29.32 3.18
CA SER A 786 21.65 -28.51 3.19
C SER A 786 21.35 -27.07 2.79
N SER A 787 21.65 -26.13 3.67
CA SER A 787 21.53 -24.68 3.41
C SER A 787 22.73 -23.91 3.95
N LYS A 788 23.10 -22.86 3.22
CA LYS A 788 24.10 -21.85 3.59
C LYS A 788 23.48 -20.46 3.73
N THR A 789 22.15 -20.38 3.75
CA THR A 789 21.45 -19.11 3.96
C THR A 789 21.42 -18.82 5.46
N TYR A 790 22.23 -17.86 5.90
CA TYR A 790 22.23 -17.36 7.26
C TYR A 790 21.58 -15.98 7.28
N ASP A 791 20.31 -15.93 7.66
CA ASP A 791 19.53 -14.70 7.80
C ASP A 791 18.93 -14.63 9.21
N PHE A 792 19.17 -13.53 9.90
CA PHE A 792 18.65 -13.25 11.24
C PHE A 792 17.94 -11.89 11.31
N ASN A 793 17.54 -11.35 10.16
CA ASN A 793 16.68 -10.19 10.10
C ASN A 793 15.25 -10.61 10.49
N LEU A 794 14.78 -10.11 11.62
CA LEU A 794 13.47 -10.41 12.20
C LEU A 794 12.36 -9.47 11.68
N ILE A 795 12.75 -8.44 10.93
CA ILE A 795 11.86 -7.48 10.28
C ILE A 795 11.54 -7.95 8.85
N ASN A 796 12.44 -8.70 8.20
CA ASN A 796 12.20 -9.23 6.86
C ASN A 796 11.38 -10.54 6.89
N TYR A 797 10.10 -10.45 6.50
CA TYR A 797 9.16 -11.58 6.38
C TYR A 797 9.14 -12.25 4.99
N GLY A 798 10.00 -11.82 4.09
CA GLY A 798 10.19 -12.45 2.80
C GLY A 798 10.88 -13.82 2.91
N GLY A 799 10.47 -14.80 2.10
CA GLY A 799 11.06 -16.15 2.03
C GLY A 799 10.02 -17.25 1.80
N THR A 800 10.38 -18.52 1.68
CA THR A 800 9.38 -19.59 1.50
C THR A 800 9.01 -20.19 2.86
N PRO A 801 7.74 -20.09 3.33
CA PRO A 801 7.32 -20.69 4.58
C PRO A 801 7.39 -22.22 4.49
N ILE A 802 7.92 -22.85 5.52
CA ILE A 802 7.95 -24.29 5.68
C ILE A 802 7.04 -24.61 6.85
N ASP A 803 6.00 -25.41 6.60
CA ASP A 803 5.00 -25.75 7.62
C ASP A 803 4.49 -24.51 8.40
N GLY A 804 4.28 -23.39 7.69
CA GLY A 804 3.73 -22.14 8.22
C GLY A 804 4.73 -21.14 8.83
N PHE A 805 6.03 -21.45 8.88
CA PHE A 805 7.05 -20.57 9.46
C PHE A 805 8.25 -20.29 8.55
N LEU A 806 8.97 -19.20 8.83
CA LEU A 806 10.25 -18.85 8.22
C LEU A 806 11.37 -19.04 9.23
N LEU A 807 12.34 -19.89 8.89
CA LEU A 807 13.49 -20.14 9.75
C LEU A 807 14.53 -19.01 9.63
N LYS A 808 14.99 -18.50 10.78
CA LYS A 808 16.03 -17.47 10.87
C LYS A 808 17.24 -18.04 11.63
N VAL A 809 18.38 -18.13 10.95
CA VAL A 809 19.63 -18.70 11.48
C VAL A 809 20.70 -17.62 11.57
N LYS A 810 21.20 -17.37 12.77
CA LYS A 810 22.15 -16.29 13.04
C LYS A 810 23.48 -16.52 12.33
N PRO A 811 23.99 -15.58 11.51
CA PRO A 811 25.36 -15.69 11.01
C PRO A 811 26.35 -15.56 12.17
N VAL A 812 27.35 -16.45 12.22
CA VAL A 812 28.38 -16.45 13.27
C VAL A 812 29.76 -16.30 12.65
N THR A 813 30.47 -15.24 13.03
CA THR A 813 31.89 -15.08 12.72
C THR A 813 32.72 -15.44 13.96
N THR A 814 33.41 -16.58 13.89
CA THR A 814 34.31 -17.07 14.94
C THR A 814 35.36 -16.03 15.31
N ALA A 815 35.65 -15.92 16.60
CA ALA A 815 36.68 -15.03 17.10
C ALA A 815 37.33 -15.54 18.39
N PHE A 816 38.62 -15.28 18.54
CA PHE A 816 39.40 -15.46 19.77
C PHE A 816 40.01 -14.12 20.18
N ASN A 817 40.48 -13.96 21.41
CA ASN A 817 41.17 -12.72 21.78
C ASN A 817 42.64 -12.81 21.37
N ASN A 818 43.04 -11.97 20.41
CA ASN A 818 44.42 -11.86 19.90
C ASN A 818 45.07 -10.50 20.19
N ALA A 819 44.38 -9.64 20.93
CA ALA A 819 44.87 -8.33 21.35
C ALA A 819 45.47 -8.42 22.76
N ASP A 820 46.46 -7.55 23.02
CA ASP A 820 47.02 -7.34 24.34
C ASP A 820 46.42 -6.03 24.89
N ASP A 821 45.34 -6.15 25.67
CA ASP A 821 44.57 -5.02 26.19
C ASP A 821 44.76 -4.96 27.72
N GLU A 822 45.40 -3.89 28.20
CA GLU A 822 45.64 -3.67 29.64
C GLU A 822 44.33 -3.48 30.44
N SER A 823 43.19 -3.27 29.78
CA SER A 823 41.88 -3.17 30.40
C SER A 823 41.13 -4.51 30.52
N GLN A 824 41.65 -5.60 29.93
CA GLN A 824 41.07 -6.94 30.04
C GLN A 824 41.88 -7.80 31.02
N GLU A 825 41.30 -8.07 32.19
CA GLU A 825 42.00 -8.50 33.41
C GLU A 825 42.77 -9.85 33.40
N LEU A 826 42.81 -10.67 32.34
CA LEU A 826 43.03 -12.13 32.53
C LEU A 826 43.99 -12.89 31.57
N HIS A 827 44.81 -12.24 30.74
CA HIS A 827 45.69 -12.99 29.82
C HIS A 827 46.94 -13.58 30.44
N TYR A 828 47.47 -12.98 31.51
CA TYR A 828 48.65 -13.49 32.22
C TYR A 828 48.36 -13.55 33.72
N ASP A 829 48.57 -14.69 34.37
CA ASP A 829 48.27 -14.88 35.79
C ASP A 829 49.53 -15.29 36.57
N PRO A 830 49.93 -14.53 37.61
CA PRO A 830 49.37 -13.23 38.00
C PRO A 830 49.79 -12.11 37.04
N VAL A 831 48.92 -11.14 36.81
CA VAL A 831 49.12 -10.05 35.83
C VAL A 831 50.43 -9.29 36.10
N ASP A 832 50.77 -9.08 37.36
CA ASP A 832 51.99 -8.39 37.81
C ASP A 832 53.28 -9.09 37.36
N ASN A 833 53.24 -10.41 37.11
CA ASN A 833 54.39 -11.18 36.67
C ASN A 833 54.63 -11.12 35.14
N ARG A 834 53.85 -10.34 34.37
CA ARG A 834 53.97 -10.25 32.91
C ARG A 834 55.40 -9.86 32.50
N TRP A 835 56.17 -10.84 32.01
CA TRP A 835 57.58 -10.67 31.62
C TRP A 835 57.77 -10.30 30.14
N TYR A 836 56.76 -10.52 29.31
CA TYR A 836 56.79 -10.21 27.89
C TYR A 836 56.28 -8.78 27.60
N ASP A 837 56.73 -8.20 26.49
CA ASP A 837 56.34 -6.88 26.01
C ASP A 837 55.01 -6.90 25.26
N LEU A 838 54.32 -5.76 25.16
CA LEU A 838 53.01 -5.68 24.53
C LEU A 838 53.03 -6.17 23.07
N PHE A 839 51.93 -6.75 22.61
CA PHE A 839 51.84 -7.25 21.24
C PHE A 839 51.99 -6.13 20.19
N SER A 840 52.90 -6.36 19.25
CA SER A 840 53.26 -5.43 18.18
C SER A 840 53.51 -6.21 16.91
N THR A 841 52.61 -6.02 15.94
CA THR A 841 52.74 -6.61 14.60
C THR A 841 54.05 -6.21 13.92
N ALA A 842 54.58 -5.01 14.20
CA ALA A 842 55.86 -4.53 13.69
C ALA A 842 57.06 -5.30 14.26
N GLN A 843 56.98 -5.77 15.51
CA GLN A 843 58.00 -6.59 16.16
C GLN A 843 57.75 -8.10 15.97
N GLY A 844 56.61 -8.46 15.38
CA GLY A 844 56.18 -9.84 15.16
C GLY A 844 55.58 -10.53 16.38
N THR A 845 55.42 -9.83 17.50
CA THR A 845 54.81 -10.38 18.72
C THR A 845 53.29 -10.45 18.58
N GLY A 846 52.65 -11.40 19.25
CA GLY A 846 51.20 -11.61 19.18
C GLY A 846 50.77 -13.07 19.21
N ILE A 847 49.44 -13.26 19.20
CA ILE A 847 48.80 -14.57 19.03
C ILE A 847 48.28 -14.66 17.59
N TYR A 848 48.76 -15.64 16.84
CA TYR A 848 48.44 -15.79 15.43
C TYR A 848 47.62 -17.06 15.21
N TYR A 849 46.43 -16.88 14.63
CA TYR A 849 45.71 -17.97 14.00
C TYR A 849 46.22 -18.15 12.58
N VAL A 850 46.84 -19.30 12.31
CA VAL A 850 47.49 -19.59 11.03
C VAL A 850 46.58 -20.32 10.03
N GLY A 851 45.33 -20.62 10.38
CA GLY A 851 44.29 -21.00 9.41
C GLY A 851 43.86 -19.82 8.55
N LEU A 852 42.94 -20.03 7.60
CA LEU A 852 42.59 -19.06 6.55
C LEU A 852 41.11 -18.65 6.54
N ASP A 853 40.31 -19.16 7.46
CA ASP A 853 38.85 -19.22 7.38
C ASP A 853 38.13 -18.31 8.39
N ILE A 854 38.83 -17.42 9.07
CA ILE A 854 38.26 -16.36 9.92
C ILE A 854 38.97 -15.02 9.70
N PRO A 855 38.32 -13.86 9.97
CA PRO A 855 38.92 -12.55 9.75
C PRO A 855 40.21 -12.27 10.52
N GLN A 856 40.40 -12.91 11.68
CA GLN A 856 41.62 -12.79 12.51
C GLN A 856 42.80 -13.62 12.00
N SER A 857 42.65 -14.32 10.86
CA SER A 857 43.76 -14.98 10.18
C SER A 857 44.83 -13.96 9.79
N SER A 858 46.08 -14.21 10.17
CA SER A 858 47.16 -13.25 9.94
C SER A 858 48.50 -13.97 9.73
N PRO A 859 49.40 -13.42 8.88
CA PRO A 859 50.76 -13.92 8.84
C PRO A 859 51.46 -13.56 10.12
N ILE A 860 52.21 -14.53 10.64
CA ILE A 860 53.18 -14.22 11.66
C ILE A 860 54.38 -13.52 11.03
N THR A 861 54.40 -12.19 11.16
CA THR A 861 55.64 -11.43 10.96
C THR A 861 56.58 -11.88 12.07
N PRO A 862 57.86 -12.19 11.81
CA PRO A 862 58.63 -11.95 10.59
C PRO A 862 58.85 -13.17 9.65
N PHE A 863 58.03 -14.22 9.74
CA PHE A 863 58.13 -15.43 8.92
C PHE A 863 57.60 -15.17 7.49
N PRO A 864 57.83 -16.08 6.53
CA PRO A 864 57.31 -15.92 5.18
C PRO A 864 55.79 -15.70 5.17
N GLY A 865 55.35 -14.57 4.60
CA GLY A 865 53.95 -14.11 4.73
C GLY A 865 52.88 -15.05 4.16
N THR A 866 53.28 -15.99 3.29
CA THR A 866 52.39 -16.98 2.66
C THR A 866 52.17 -18.25 3.49
N ALA A 867 52.93 -18.48 4.57
CA ALA A 867 52.81 -19.70 5.36
C ALA A 867 51.54 -19.69 6.22
N ARG A 868 50.56 -20.53 5.85
CA ARG A 868 49.27 -20.74 6.53
C ARG A 868 48.88 -22.20 6.50
N SER A 869 48.30 -22.65 7.60
CA SER A 869 47.72 -23.98 7.66
C SER A 869 46.53 -24.10 6.72
N THR A 870 46.53 -25.20 5.99
CA THR A 870 45.51 -25.60 5.03
C THR A 870 44.62 -26.71 5.59
N ILE A 871 44.85 -27.14 6.83
CA ILE A 871 44.07 -28.19 7.49
C ILE A 871 43.38 -27.73 8.76
N ILE A 872 43.96 -26.80 9.52
CA ILE A 872 43.29 -26.22 10.67
C ILE A 872 42.12 -25.36 10.20
N ARG A 873 40.99 -25.49 10.90
CA ARG A 873 39.75 -24.76 10.59
C ARG A 873 39.16 -24.22 11.89
N ALA A 874 38.28 -23.23 11.78
CA ALA A 874 37.74 -22.50 12.92
C ALA A 874 37.09 -23.40 13.99
N ASP A 875 36.49 -24.53 13.60
CA ASP A 875 35.89 -25.53 14.49
C ASP A 875 36.87 -26.18 15.48
N ARG A 876 38.17 -26.09 15.20
CA ARG A 876 39.23 -26.65 16.04
C ARG A 876 39.78 -25.66 17.07
N LEU A 877 39.41 -24.38 17.01
CA LEU A 877 39.89 -23.40 17.97
C LEU A 877 39.33 -23.64 19.37
N ARG A 878 40.19 -23.50 20.38
CA ARG A 878 39.88 -23.71 21.80
C ARG A 878 40.47 -22.59 22.64
N THR A 879 39.99 -22.47 23.88
CA THR A 879 40.66 -21.69 24.91
C THR A 879 41.90 -22.42 25.42
N ILE A 880 43.08 -21.82 25.22
CA ILE A 880 44.38 -22.46 25.51
C ILE A 880 45.11 -21.73 26.62
N GLU A 881 45.78 -22.46 27.50
CA GLU A 881 46.62 -21.95 28.58
C GLU A 881 48.06 -22.46 28.42
N ILE A 882 49.04 -21.56 28.37
CA ILE A 882 50.46 -21.86 28.42
C ILE A 882 50.92 -21.69 29.87
N ARG A 883 51.47 -22.75 30.47
CA ARG A 883 51.97 -22.73 31.86
C ARG A 883 53.49 -22.68 31.84
N PHE A 884 54.06 -21.66 32.47
CA PHE A 884 55.50 -21.45 32.56
C PHE A 884 56.06 -21.99 33.87
N GLY A 885 57.24 -22.62 33.83
CA GLY A 885 57.89 -23.30 34.95
C GLY A 885 57.54 -24.78 35.10
N ASP A 886 56.46 -25.24 34.46
CA ASP A 886 56.15 -26.66 34.31
C ASP A 886 57.16 -27.31 33.36
N GLN A 887 57.79 -28.42 33.79
CA GLN A 887 58.74 -29.15 32.96
C GLN A 887 57.99 -29.89 31.84
N GLY A 888 58.26 -29.53 30.58
CA GLY A 888 57.69 -30.15 29.39
C GLY A 888 58.73 -30.41 28.31
N LYS A 889 58.34 -31.06 27.22
CA LYS A 889 59.18 -31.21 26.02
C LYS A 889 58.47 -30.67 24.79
N ALA A 890 59.24 -30.16 23.82
CA ALA A 890 58.70 -29.58 22.60
C ALA A 890 59.47 -30.04 21.34
N TYR A 891 58.77 -30.07 20.21
CA TYR A 891 59.35 -30.29 18.90
C TYR A 891 60.16 -29.05 18.47
N ARG A 892 61.47 -29.23 18.30
CA ARG A 892 62.43 -28.18 17.98
C ARG A 892 62.70 -28.10 16.49
N TYR A 893 62.58 -26.91 15.91
CA TYR A 893 62.88 -26.65 14.50
C TYR A 893 63.98 -25.60 14.34
N LEU A 894 64.94 -25.86 13.46
CA LEU A 894 66.11 -25.02 13.26
C LEU A 894 66.01 -24.23 11.96
N ASN A 895 66.09 -22.90 12.06
CA ASN A 895 66.11 -21.99 10.93
C ASN A 895 67.53 -21.68 10.45
N GLY A 896 67.79 -21.87 9.15
CA GLY A 896 68.99 -21.35 8.49
C GLY A 896 70.14 -22.32 8.26
N TYR A 897 70.00 -23.63 8.50
CA TYR A 897 71.12 -24.58 8.36
C TYR A 897 71.17 -25.31 7.01
N LEU A 898 70.02 -25.68 6.45
CA LEU A 898 69.92 -26.49 5.23
C LEU A 898 69.55 -25.66 3.98
N GLY A 899 70.04 -26.07 2.81
CA GLY A 899 69.78 -25.42 1.50
C GLY A 899 70.89 -24.48 1.01
N SER A 900 70.77 -24.00 -0.24
CA SER A 900 71.69 -23.00 -0.83
C SER A 900 71.51 -21.63 -0.18
N ASN A 901 72.49 -20.73 -0.31
CA ASN A 901 72.48 -19.41 0.34
C ASN A 901 71.19 -18.59 0.13
N LEU A 902 70.51 -18.75 -1.01
CA LEU A 902 69.25 -18.06 -1.34
C LEU A 902 68.01 -18.70 -0.69
N ILE A 903 68.04 -20.01 -0.41
CA ILE A 903 66.89 -20.79 0.08
C ILE A 903 66.98 -21.04 1.59
N GLN A 904 68.20 -21.08 2.11
CA GLN A 904 68.56 -21.36 3.49
C GLN A 904 67.91 -20.44 4.54
N PRO A 905 67.77 -19.11 4.36
CA PRO A 905 67.03 -18.26 5.30
C PRO A 905 65.58 -18.68 5.55
N ASN A 906 64.98 -19.40 4.60
CA ASN A 906 63.59 -19.85 4.63
C ASN A 906 63.45 -21.36 4.90
N SER A 907 64.50 -22.03 5.41
CA SER A 907 64.46 -23.45 5.78
C SER A 907 64.30 -23.60 7.29
N TYR A 908 63.30 -24.35 7.76
CA TYR A 908 62.95 -24.49 9.19
C TYR A 908 62.84 -25.97 9.57
N ARG A 909 63.95 -26.72 9.56
CA ARG A 909 63.89 -28.18 9.63
C ARG A 909 63.84 -28.69 11.07
N TYR A 910 63.11 -29.77 11.31
CA TYR A 910 63.15 -30.49 12.58
C TYR A 910 64.60 -30.79 12.96
N ALA A 911 64.99 -30.53 14.22
CA ALA A 911 66.40 -30.43 14.57
C ALA A 911 67.21 -31.73 14.35
N SER A 912 66.57 -32.91 14.43
CA SER A 912 67.21 -34.20 14.10
C SER A 912 67.62 -34.35 12.64
N ALA A 913 67.12 -33.49 11.75
CA ALA A 913 67.55 -33.42 10.35
C ALA A 913 68.94 -32.77 10.18
N ILE A 914 69.42 -32.03 11.18
CA ILE A 914 70.67 -31.26 11.08
C ILE A 914 71.83 -32.14 11.54
N THR A 915 72.79 -32.36 10.64
CA THR A 915 74.00 -33.14 10.90
C THR A 915 75.19 -32.23 11.21
N GLU A 916 76.29 -32.80 11.71
CA GLU A 916 77.55 -32.04 11.93
C GLU A 916 78.00 -31.32 10.64
N THR A 917 77.87 -31.96 9.48
CA THR A 917 78.24 -31.37 8.19
C THR A 917 77.43 -30.13 7.83
N ASP A 918 76.17 -30.04 8.28
CA ASP A 918 75.31 -28.90 7.99
C ASP A 918 75.69 -27.64 8.79
N THR A 919 76.38 -27.83 9.92
CA THR A 919 76.80 -26.76 10.84
C THR A 919 78.12 -26.09 10.47
N VAL A 920 78.91 -26.70 9.58
CA VAL A 920 80.25 -26.21 9.19
C VAL A 920 80.14 -24.78 8.65
N GLY A 921 80.80 -23.84 9.34
CA GLY A 921 80.81 -22.41 8.99
C GLY A 921 79.52 -21.64 9.29
N LYS A 922 78.56 -22.22 10.02
CA LYS A 922 77.23 -21.63 10.29
C LYS A 922 76.88 -21.46 11.77
N GLY A 923 77.86 -21.58 12.66
CA GLY A 923 77.69 -21.48 14.11
C GLY A 923 77.51 -22.85 14.79
N VAL A 924 77.53 -22.85 16.13
CA VAL A 924 77.34 -24.06 16.95
C VAL A 924 75.85 -24.27 17.20
N VAL A 925 75.38 -25.51 17.06
CA VAL A 925 74.04 -25.96 17.44
C VAL A 925 74.14 -26.73 18.76
N GLY A 926 73.51 -26.24 19.82
CA GLY A 926 73.38 -27.00 21.07
C GLY A 926 72.44 -28.18 20.90
N LYS A 927 72.67 -29.28 21.65
CA LYS A 927 71.89 -30.53 21.57
C LYS A 927 71.71 -31.01 20.11
N LEU A 928 72.80 -31.07 19.34
CA LEU A 928 72.76 -31.45 17.92
C LEU A 928 72.17 -32.85 17.74
N GLY A 929 71.25 -33.00 16.78
CA GLY A 929 70.53 -34.26 16.53
C GLY A 929 69.31 -34.48 17.43
N GLU A 930 69.12 -33.69 18.49
CA GLU A 930 67.95 -33.77 19.37
C GLU A 930 66.84 -32.82 18.92
N GLY A 931 65.73 -33.37 18.44
CA GLY A 931 64.56 -32.61 18.00
C GLY A 931 63.40 -32.58 18.99
N PHE A 932 63.42 -33.36 20.06
CA PHE A 932 62.41 -33.32 21.12
C PHE A 932 63.10 -33.05 22.47
N VAL A 933 63.12 -31.78 22.85
CA VAL A 933 63.96 -31.24 23.93
C VAL A 933 63.13 -30.67 25.07
N ASP A 934 63.73 -30.59 26.26
CA ASP A 934 63.08 -29.99 27.43
C ASP A 934 62.87 -28.48 27.23
N VAL A 935 61.68 -28.00 27.60
CA VAL A 935 61.28 -26.60 27.54
C VAL A 935 60.66 -26.16 28.87
N PRO A 936 60.73 -24.86 29.21
CA PRO A 936 60.22 -24.35 30.47
C PRO A 936 58.70 -24.07 30.46
N PHE A 937 57.97 -24.64 29.51
CA PHE A 937 56.53 -24.41 29.38
C PHE A 937 55.78 -25.65 28.90
N THR A 938 54.48 -25.67 29.18
CA THR A 938 53.52 -26.61 28.61
C THR A 938 52.30 -25.85 28.10
N ALA A 939 51.61 -26.37 27.08
CA ALA A 939 50.32 -25.81 26.63
C ALA A 939 49.18 -26.78 26.92
N TRP A 940 48.04 -26.24 27.30
CA TRP A 940 46.87 -26.98 27.74
C TRP A 940 45.61 -26.47 27.05
N ASP A 941 44.82 -27.38 26.53
CA ASP A 941 43.41 -27.13 26.23
C ASP A 941 42.66 -27.05 27.56
N VAL A 942 42.24 -25.84 27.92
CA VAL A 942 41.51 -25.55 29.18
C VAL A 942 40.07 -25.12 28.88
N ASP A 943 39.61 -25.36 27.66
CA ASP A 943 38.28 -24.99 27.23
C ASP A 943 37.24 -25.90 27.90
N LYS A 944 36.69 -25.42 29.02
CA LYS A 944 35.69 -26.13 29.83
C LYS A 944 34.45 -26.54 29.03
N LYS A 945 34.21 -25.93 27.88
CA LYS A 945 33.11 -26.34 27.00
C LYS A 945 33.38 -27.72 26.38
N TYR A 946 34.62 -28.06 26.06
CA TYR A 946 34.97 -29.32 25.39
C TYR A 946 35.55 -30.38 26.34
N GLY A 947 35.62 -30.08 27.65
CA GLY A 947 35.97 -31.04 28.69
C GLY A 947 36.38 -30.35 30.00
N ASP A 948 36.02 -30.93 31.14
CA ASP A 948 36.35 -30.39 32.47
C ASP A 948 37.81 -30.63 32.89
N VAL A 949 38.48 -31.59 32.24
CA VAL A 949 39.87 -31.96 32.53
C VAL A 949 40.78 -31.30 31.50
N PRO A 950 41.67 -30.38 31.92
CA PRO A 950 42.67 -29.82 31.03
C PRO A 950 43.47 -30.91 30.33
N ARG A 951 43.63 -30.79 29.01
CA ARG A 951 44.43 -31.73 28.20
C ARG A 951 45.71 -31.06 27.75
N GLN A 952 46.85 -31.64 28.08
CA GLN A 952 48.14 -31.15 27.61
C GLN A 952 48.26 -31.36 26.09
N LEU A 953 48.73 -30.34 25.39
CA LEU A 953 48.87 -30.31 23.94
C LEU A 953 50.32 -30.47 23.51
N ALA A 954 50.50 -31.06 22.34
CA ALA A 954 51.79 -31.07 21.67
C ALA A 954 52.21 -29.64 21.30
N VAL A 955 53.45 -29.30 21.62
CA VAL A 955 54.03 -27.98 21.36
C VAL A 955 55.32 -28.09 20.58
N GLY A 956 55.62 -27.07 19.79
CA GLY A 956 56.90 -26.90 19.12
C GLY A 956 57.46 -25.51 19.31
N PHE A 957 58.74 -25.32 19.01
CA PHE A 957 59.36 -24.01 18.92
C PHE A 957 60.43 -23.96 17.85
N ILE A 958 60.71 -22.76 17.37
CA ILE A 958 61.71 -22.50 16.34
C ILE A 958 62.92 -21.84 17.00
N GLU A 959 64.13 -22.20 16.59
CA GLU A 959 65.33 -21.46 16.91
C GLU A 959 66.08 -21.07 15.65
N ARG A 960 66.69 -19.89 15.66
CA ARG A 960 67.44 -19.38 14.53
C ARG A 960 68.94 -19.58 14.69
N ARG A 961 69.63 -19.88 13.59
CA ARG A 961 71.09 -19.88 13.56
C ARG A 961 71.70 -18.56 14.06
N LYS A 962 72.88 -18.66 14.66
CA LYS A 962 73.70 -17.54 15.07
C LYS A 962 74.87 -17.33 14.10
N SER A 963 74.93 -16.18 13.46
CA SER A 963 76.05 -15.75 12.59
C SER A 963 76.34 -14.28 12.86
N GLY A 964 77.60 -13.84 12.73
CA GLY A 964 78.01 -12.45 13.03
C GLY A 964 77.47 -11.35 12.09
N ASN A 965 76.38 -11.60 11.35
CA ASN A 965 75.77 -10.68 10.39
C ASN A 965 74.33 -10.30 10.81
N THR A 966 73.83 -9.15 10.36
CA THR A 966 72.54 -8.55 10.74
C THR A 966 71.28 -9.38 10.48
N ILE A 967 71.41 -10.47 9.72
CA ILE A 967 70.30 -11.32 9.30
C ILE A 967 70.14 -12.55 10.21
N TYR A 968 71.11 -12.95 11.04
CA TYR A 968 71.07 -14.22 11.78
C TYR A 968 71.59 -14.11 13.21
N PHE A 969 70.70 -13.73 14.14
CA PHE A 969 71.04 -13.41 15.52
C PHE A 969 70.29 -14.25 16.56
N GLY A 970 69.96 -15.50 16.25
CA GLY A 970 69.35 -16.41 17.24
C GLY A 970 70.35 -17.02 18.22
N ASN A 971 69.87 -17.90 19.08
CA ASN A 971 70.67 -18.70 20.01
C ASN A 971 70.21 -20.17 19.97
N PRO A 972 70.65 -20.97 18.98
CA PRO A 972 70.13 -22.31 18.75
C PRO A 972 70.79 -23.32 19.70
N ASP A 973 70.53 -23.18 21.00
CA ASP A 973 71.15 -23.98 22.05
C ASP A 973 70.26 -25.14 22.55
N GLY A 974 69.00 -25.18 22.10
CA GLY A 974 68.04 -26.21 22.46
C GLY A 974 67.33 -25.92 23.77
N ASN A 975 67.36 -24.68 24.25
CA ASN A 975 66.54 -24.16 25.33
C ASN A 975 65.72 -22.98 24.77
N TRP A 976 64.41 -23.00 24.99
CA TRP A 976 63.57 -21.91 24.54
C TRP A 976 63.83 -20.63 25.37
N ASP A 977 64.28 -19.57 24.69
CA ASP A 977 64.39 -18.20 25.22
C ASP A 977 64.15 -17.21 24.06
N PRO A 978 62.97 -16.57 24.00
CA PRO A 978 62.66 -15.67 22.90
C PRO A 978 63.50 -14.40 22.84
N GLY A 979 64.30 -14.11 23.88
CA GLY A 979 65.08 -12.88 23.98
C GLY A 979 64.20 -11.63 24.06
N ASP A 980 64.81 -10.46 23.89
CA ASP A 980 64.12 -9.15 23.88
C ASP A 980 63.77 -8.65 22.47
N SER A 981 63.97 -9.48 21.43
CA SER A 981 63.57 -9.17 20.06
C SER A 981 63.22 -10.42 19.25
N LEU A 982 61.92 -10.62 19.00
CA LEU A 982 61.43 -11.74 18.20
C LEU A 982 61.90 -11.66 16.72
N LEU A 983 62.15 -10.45 16.20
CA LEU A 983 62.72 -10.25 14.87
C LEU A 983 64.10 -10.88 14.71
N LEU A 984 64.89 -10.90 15.80
CA LEU A 984 66.24 -11.45 15.83
C LEU A 984 66.22 -12.94 16.16
N SER A 985 65.54 -13.32 17.24
CA SER A 985 65.52 -14.69 17.79
C SER A 985 64.71 -15.66 16.92
N ARG A 986 63.56 -15.21 16.38
CA ARG A 986 62.56 -16.01 15.66
C ARG A 986 61.95 -17.14 16.48
N GLU A 987 62.04 -17.07 17.81
CA GLU A 987 61.51 -18.11 18.67
C GLU A 987 60.04 -17.88 19.01
N VAL A 988 59.20 -18.72 18.42
CA VAL A 988 57.75 -18.73 18.64
C VAL A 988 57.36 -20.04 19.26
N ILE A 989 56.29 -20.03 20.06
CA ILE A 989 55.63 -21.24 20.52
C ILE A 989 54.59 -21.64 19.47
N ILE A 990 54.62 -22.89 19.03
CA ILE A 990 53.64 -23.48 18.14
C ILE A 990 52.78 -24.44 18.96
N ILE A 991 51.46 -24.24 18.95
CA ILE A 991 50.51 -25.07 19.70
C ILE A 991 49.69 -25.89 18.71
N PHE A 992 49.90 -27.21 18.70
CA PHE A 992 49.24 -28.12 17.76
C PHE A 992 47.87 -28.58 18.28
N ASP A 993 46.89 -28.80 17.38
CA ASP A 993 45.65 -29.53 17.71
C ASP A 993 45.93 -31.05 17.84
N ALA A 994 46.76 -31.41 18.81
CA ALA A 994 47.10 -32.80 19.11
C ALA A 994 47.47 -32.99 20.59
N PRO A 995 47.14 -34.14 21.19
CA PRO A 995 47.56 -34.43 22.56
C PRO A 995 49.09 -34.48 22.66
N TYR A 996 49.62 -34.10 23.82
CA TYR A 996 51.03 -34.24 24.14
C TYR A 996 51.45 -35.71 24.19
N ASP A 997 52.48 -36.06 23.43
CA ASP A 997 53.13 -37.37 23.48
C ASP A 997 54.50 -37.23 24.19
N PRO A 998 54.69 -37.78 25.40
CA PRO A 998 55.95 -37.69 26.13
C PRO A 998 57.10 -38.43 25.44
N THR A 999 56.81 -39.29 24.45
CA THR A 999 57.82 -40.00 23.67
C THR A 999 58.27 -39.26 22.42
N GLY A 1000 57.53 -38.21 22.00
CA GLY A 1000 57.87 -37.40 20.82
C GLY A 1000 57.72 -38.14 19.49
N ASN A 1001 56.86 -39.18 19.41
CA ASN A 1001 56.73 -40.07 18.25
C ASN A 1001 55.70 -39.58 17.21
N GLN A 1002 55.24 -38.33 17.32
CA GLN A 1002 54.27 -37.76 16.37
C GLN A 1002 54.96 -37.36 15.07
N ILE A 1003 55.00 -38.32 14.15
CA ILE A 1003 55.72 -38.22 12.86
C ILE A 1003 55.30 -37.02 12.01
N GLU A 1004 54.08 -36.52 12.15
CA GLU A 1004 53.59 -35.34 11.45
C GLU A 1004 54.31 -34.04 11.86
N TYR A 1005 55.02 -34.04 13.00
CA TYR A 1005 55.81 -32.91 13.51
C TYR A 1005 57.33 -33.17 13.44
N THR A 1006 57.75 -34.42 13.28
CA THR A 1006 59.18 -34.78 13.23
C THR A 1006 59.64 -35.10 11.80
N GLY A 1007 58.84 -35.85 11.03
CA GLY A 1007 59.31 -36.59 9.88
C GLY A 1007 60.11 -37.84 10.28
N GLY A 1008 60.96 -38.34 9.40
CA GLY A 1008 61.82 -39.48 9.65
C GLY A 1008 62.05 -40.33 8.42
N MET A 1009 62.35 -41.61 8.65
CA MET A 1009 62.53 -42.61 7.59
C MET A 1009 61.21 -43.34 7.32
N PHE A 1010 60.72 -43.25 6.09
CA PHE A 1010 59.49 -43.87 5.62
C PHE A 1010 59.80 -45.07 4.73
N THR A 1011 59.21 -46.23 5.05
CA THR A 1011 59.35 -47.44 4.22
C THR A 1011 58.31 -47.40 3.09
N THR A 1012 58.78 -47.34 1.85
CA THR A 1012 57.97 -47.29 0.62
C THR A 1012 58.15 -48.59 -0.18
N GLN A 1013 57.35 -48.80 -1.23
CA GLN A 1013 57.51 -49.96 -2.13
C GLN A 1013 58.84 -49.92 -2.89
N SER A 1014 59.43 -48.73 -3.05
CA SER A 1014 60.69 -48.49 -3.76
C SER A 1014 61.93 -48.42 -2.86
N GLY A 1015 61.76 -48.57 -1.54
CA GLY A 1015 62.83 -48.47 -0.53
C GLY A 1015 62.53 -47.45 0.57
N THR A 1016 63.51 -47.17 1.42
CA THR A 1016 63.38 -46.19 2.50
C THR A 1016 63.62 -44.77 1.99
N VAL A 1017 62.68 -43.86 2.23
CA VAL A 1017 62.77 -42.44 1.90
C VAL A 1017 62.84 -41.64 3.20
N THR A 1018 63.81 -40.72 3.32
CA THR A 1018 63.94 -39.85 4.51
C THR A 1018 63.36 -38.47 4.21
N GLU A 1019 62.37 -38.05 4.99
CA GLU A 1019 61.75 -36.73 4.88
C GLU A 1019 61.63 -36.10 6.26
N TRP A 1020 61.93 -34.80 6.39
CA TRP A 1020 61.95 -34.12 7.69
C TRP A 1020 60.98 -32.94 7.73
N ALA A 1021 60.33 -32.78 8.88
CA ALA A 1021 59.32 -31.75 9.07
C ALA A 1021 59.87 -30.33 8.92
N ASP A 1022 59.08 -29.44 8.30
CA ASP A 1022 59.30 -28.01 8.21
C ASP A 1022 57.97 -27.28 8.47
N PRO A 1023 57.82 -26.51 9.57
CA PRO A 1023 56.56 -25.90 9.94
C PRO A 1023 56.19 -24.70 9.06
N ILE A 1024 57.04 -24.23 8.15
CA ILE A 1024 56.71 -23.11 7.25
C ILE A 1024 56.24 -23.62 5.89
N ARG A 1025 56.73 -24.77 5.44
CA ARG A 1025 56.38 -25.35 4.14
C ARG A 1025 55.53 -26.62 4.22
N GLY A 1026 55.47 -27.26 5.39
CA GLY A 1026 55.11 -28.66 5.48
C GLY A 1026 56.18 -29.57 4.85
N PHE A 1027 55.87 -30.86 4.79
CA PHE A 1027 56.65 -31.86 4.09
C PHE A 1027 55.75 -32.97 3.56
N THR A 1028 56.18 -33.68 2.52
CA THR A 1028 55.38 -34.73 1.90
C THR A 1028 55.83 -36.09 2.39
N ILE A 1029 54.99 -36.75 3.17
CA ILE A 1029 55.16 -38.17 3.46
C ILE A 1029 54.83 -38.96 2.17
N PRO A 1030 55.70 -39.89 1.72
CA PRO A 1030 55.41 -40.69 0.52
C PRO A 1030 54.04 -41.35 0.56
N SER A 1031 53.31 -41.33 -0.55
CA SER A 1031 51.93 -41.83 -0.63
C SER A 1031 51.81 -43.32 -0.35
N ASP A 1032 52.87 -44.09 -0.65
CA ASP A 1032 52.98 -45.53 -0.46
C ASP A 1032 53.71 -45.92 0.84
N ALA A 1033 54.02 -44.95 1.72
CA ALA A 1033 54.61 -45.23 3.03
C ALA A 1033 53.66 -46.05 3.92
N SER A 1034 54.15 -47.19 4.43
CA SER A 1034 53.40 -48.09 5.31
C SER A 1034 53.24 -47.54 6.73
N GLY A 1035 52.09 -47.80 7.38
CA GLY A 1035 51.86 -47.44 8.78
C GLY A 1035 51.52 -45.97 9.04
N ILE A 1036 51.30 -45.18 7.98
CA ILE A 1036 50.94 -43.76 8.07
C ILE A 1036 49.47 -43.54 7.70
N THR A 1037 48.74 -42.80 8.53
CA THR A 1037 47.35 -42.44 8.25
C THR A 1037 47.25 -41.30 7.23
N ASN A 1038 46.12 -41.21 6.51
CA ASN A 1038 45.89 -40.09 5.58
C ASN A 1038 45.86 -38.74 6.31
N GLU A 1039 45.37 -38.70 7.55
CA GLU A 1039 45.34 -37.48 8.33
C GLU A 1039 46.76 -37.00 8.68
N GLN A 1040 47.65 -37.90 9.09
CA GLN A 1040 49.06 -37.57 9.31
C GLN A 1040 49.72 -37.04 8.04
N ARG A 1041 49.42 -37.61 6.86
CA ARG A 1041 49.92 -37.09 5.58
C ARG A 1041 49.43 -35.67 5.31
N ARG A 1042 48.14 -35.39 5.57
CA ARG A 1042 47.56 -34.06 5.34
C ARG A 1042 48.09 -33.02 6.34
N ILE A 1043 48.24 -33.40 7.61
CA ILE A 1043 48.85 -32.54 8.64
C ILE A 1043 50.29 -32.23 8.24
N ALA A 1044 51.11 -33.25 7.95
CA ALA A 1044 52.50 -33.11 7.54
C ALA A 1044 52.68 -32.17 6.34
N ALA A 1045 51.82 -32.30 5.31
CA ALA A 1045 51.89 -31.49 4.09
C ALA A 1045 51.46 -30.03 4.29
N SER A 1046 50.74 -29.72 5.38
CA SER A 1046 50.24 -28.36 5.64
C SER A 1046 51.35 -27.48 6.24
N PRO A 1047 51.57 -26.25 5.73
CA PRO A 1047 52.31 -25.23 6.48
C PRO A 1047 51.70 -25.06 7.87
N TRP A 1048 52.53 -24.83 8.87
CA TRP A 1048 52.19 -24.82 10.29
C TRP A 1048 51.44 -26.07 10.79
N PHE A 1049 51.46 -27.16 10.02
CA PHE A 1049 50.74 -28.40 10.32
C PHE A 1049 49.28 -28.11 10.69
N ASN A 1050 48.79 -28.62 11.81
CA ASN A 1050 47.48 -28.34 12.41
C ASN A 1050 47.59 -27.38 13.62
N ALA A 1051 48.53 -26.42 13.60
CA ALA A 1051 48.67 -25.46 14.69
C ALA A 1051 47.37 -24.65 14.89
N MET A 1052 46.84 -24.66 16.12
CA MET A 1052 45.73 -23.80 16.52
C MET A 1052 46.21 -22.36 16.66
N TYR A 1053 47.33 -22.18 17.37
CA TYR A 1053 47.91 -20.87 17.61
C TYR A 1053 49.43 -20.93 17.45
N VAL A 1054 49.99 -19.86 16.90
CA VAL A 1054 51.41 -19.56 16.98
C VAL A 1054 51.57 -18.30 17.83
N VAL A 1055 52.33 -18.40 18.90
CA VAL A 1055 52.47 -17.33 19.91
C VAL A 1055 53.89 -16.78 19.86
N GLY A 1056 53.99 -15.51 19.48
CA GLY A 1056 55.24 -14.75 19.48
C GLY A 1056 55.32 -13.87 20.73
N LEU A 1057 56.20 -14.24 21.67
CA LEU A 1057 56.51 -13.45 22.85
C LEU A 1057 57.92 -12.87 22.72
N GLN A 1058 58.18 -11.72 23.32
CA GLN A 1058 59.53 -11.20 23.53
C GLN A 1058 59.61 -10.62 24.93
N ARG A 1059 60.75 -10.74 25.58
CA ARG A 1059 61.00 -10.21 26.92
C ARG A 1059 60.98 -8.69 26.89
N LYS A 1060 60.43 -8.05 27.94
CA LYS A 1060 60.50 -6.59 28.11
C LYS A 1060 61.93 -6.06 28.09
N ASN A 1061 62.86 -6.86 28.62
CA ASN A 1061 64.30 -6.67 28.54
C ASN A 1061 65.00 -7.99 28.94
N SER A 1062 66.31 -8.06 28.70
CA SER A 1062 67.16 -9.22 29.01
C SER A 1062 67.22 -9.63 30.50
N GLY A 1063 66.72 -8.81 31.43
CA GLY A 1063 66.69 -9.08 32.87
C GLY A 1063 65.38 -9.71 33.39
N LEU A 1064 64.29 -9.68 32.62
CA LEU A 1064 62.96 -10.17 33.05
C LEU A 1064 62.59 -11.46 32.35
N PHE A 1065 62.17 -12.47 33.09
CA PHE A 1065 61.69 -13.76 32.55
C PHE A 1065 60.53 -14.26 33.39
N TYR A 1066 59.86 -15.34 32.96
CA TYR A 1066 58.71 -15.89 33.67
C TYR A 1066 59.09 -16.32 35.11
N THR A 1067 58.10 -16.29 36.00
CA THR A 1067 58.19 -16.95 37.32
C THR A 1067 57.54 -18.33 37.24
N PRO A 1068 58.15 -19.39 37.81
CA PRO A 1068 57.51 -20.70 37.81
C PRO A 1068 56.11 -20.66 38.43
N GLY A 1069 55.11 -21.14 37.68
CA GLY A 1069 53.69 -21.09 38.05
C GLY A 1069 52.87 -20.06 37.26
N ASP A 1070 53.52 -19.16 36.52
CA ASP A 1070 52.82 -18.18 35.69
C ASP A 1070 52.04 -18.85 34.53
N LYS A 1071 50.92 -18.24 34.14
CA LYS A 1071 50.04 -18.76 33.07
C LYS A 1071 49.70 -17.71 32.05
N PHE A 1072 49.68 -18.07 30.77
CA PHE A 1072 49.23 -17.22 29.67
C PHE A 1072 48.03 -17.84 28.95
N THR A 1073 46.89 -17.15 28.90
CA THR A 1073 45.62 -17.69 28.37
C THR A 1073 45.20 -17.01 27.07
N VAL A 1074 44.81 -17.81 26.08
CA VAL A 1074 44.20 -17.40 24.80
C VAL A 1074 42.72 -17.79 24.82
N PRO A 1075 41.80 -16.88 25.19
CA PRO A 1075 40.37 -17.16 25.29
C PRO A 1075 39.65 -17.08 23.95
N MET A 1076 38.69 -17.99 23.76
CA MET A 1076 37.70 -17.89 22.69
C MET A 1076 36.64 -16.83 23.04
N VAL A 1077 36.28 -15.98 22.06
CA VAL A 1077 35.28 -14.90 22.21
C VAL A 1077 33.94 -15.31 21.57
N ARG A 1078 34.00 -15.88 20.36
CA ARG A 1078 32.82 -16.40 19.65
C ARG A 1078 33.13 -17.76 19.05
N TYR A 1079 32.28 -18.74 19.34
CA TYR A 1079 32.45 -20.12 18.89
C TYR A 1079 31.69 -20.34 17.58
N PRO A 1080 32.27 -21.05 16.59
CA PRO A 1080 31.58 -21.42 15.36
C PRO A 1080 30.44 -22.41 15.62
N TYR A 1081 29.56 -22.56 14.64
CA TYR A 1081 28.72 -23.75 14.54
C TYR A 1081 29.54 -25.01 14.24
N THR A 1082 29.19 -26.11 14.90
CA THR A 1082 29.81 -27.42 14.77
C THR A 1082 28.73 -28.49 14.61
N ASP A 1083 29.12 -29.72 14.28
CA ASP A 1083 28.21 -30.87 14.23
C ASP A 1083 27.59 -31.26 15.59
N ALA A 1084 28.12 -30.71 16.69
CA ALA A 1084 27.51 -30.82 18.01
C ALA A 1084 26.34 -29.86 18.23
N ASP A 1085 26.19 -28.81 17.40
CA ASP A 1085 25.15 -27.80 17.58
C ASP A 1085 23.80 -28.30 17.07
N VAL A 1086 22.82 -28.36 17.98
CA VAL A 1086 21.42 -28.70 17.67
C VAL A 1086 20.51 -27.69 18.38
N PHE A 1087 19.61 -27.09 17.61
CA PHE A 1087 18.54 -26.23 18.13
C PHE A 1087 17.20 -26.91 17.88
N THR A 1088 16.26 -26.81 18.80
CA THR A 1088 14.91 -27.32 18.61
C THR A 1088 13.85 -26.27 18.88
N PHE A 1089 12.70 -26.44 18.27
CA PHE A 1089 11.49 -25.67 18.57
C PHE A 1089 10.25 -26.47 18.24
N THR A 1090 9.15 -26.16 18.92
CA THR A 1090 7.84 -26.76 18.65
C THR A 1090 6.89 -25.67 18.16
N THR A 1091 6.21 -25.93 17.05
CA THR A 1091 5.15 -25.04 16.56
C THR A 1091 3.83 -25.32 17.28
N ARG A 1092 2.86 -24.40 17.20
CA ARG A 1092 1.50 -24.61 17.70
C ARG A 1092 0.62 -25.06 16.56
N GLU A 1093 -0.05 -26.20 16.67
CA GLU A 1093 -0.93 -26.71 15.60
C GLU A 1093 -2.00 -25.68 15.26
N SER A 1094 -1.99 -25.20 14.02
CA SER A 1094 -2.88 -24.15 13.51
C SER A 1094 -2.97 -22.90 14.42
N GLY A 1095 -1.90 -22.55 15.14
CA GLY A 1095 -1.87 -21.42 16.10
C GLY A 1095 -2.79 -21.58 17.32
N LYS A 1096 -3.40 -22.75 17.55
CA LYS A 1096 -4.44 -22.94 18.57
C LYS A 1096 -3.90 -22.73 19.99
N LEU A 1097 -4.69 -22.03 20.81
CA LEU A 1097 -4.48 -21.95 22.26
C LEU A 1097 -4.79 -23.28 22.94
N THR A 1098 -4.02 -23.59 23.99
CA THR A 1098 -4.30 -24.69 24.91
C THR A 1098 -5.57 -24.42 25.73
N ASP A 1099 -6.22 -25.48 26.22
CA ASP A 1099 -7.41 -25.34 27.06
C ASP A 1099 -7.14 -24.53 28.35
N GLN A 1100 -5.89 -24.57 28.85
CA GLN A 1100 -5.49 -23.78 30.00
C GLN A 1100 -5.40 -22.29 29.66
N GLU A 1101 -4.77 -21.92 28.54
CA GLU A 1101 -4.72 -20.52 28.08
C GLU A 1101 -6.14 -19.97 27.84
N LYS A 1102 -7.03 -20.75 27.22
CA LYS A 1102 -8.43 -20.36 27.03
C LYS A 1102 -9.17 -20.15 28.36
N ARG A 1103 -8.95 -21.03 29.35
CA ARG A 1103 -9.47 -20.86 30.72
C ARG A 1103 -8.92 -19.59 31.37
N ASP A 1104 -7.64 -19.29 31.20
CA ASP A 1104 -7.01 -18.11 31.77
C ASP A 1104 -7.57 -16.81 31.15
N ILE A 1105 -7.92 -16.84 29.86
CA ILE A 1105 -8.65 -15.73 29.21
C ILE A 1105 -10.07 -15.61 29.79
N PHE A 1106 -10.81 -16.72 29.96
CA PHE A 1106 -12.14 -16.69 30.58
C PHE A 1106 -12.09 -16.15 32.03
N ASN A 1107 -11.05 -16.51 32.78
CA ASN A 1107 -10.79 -15.99 34.12
C ASN A 1107 -10.52 -14.47 34.14
N LYS A 1108 -10.22 -13.86 32.98
CA LYS A 1108 -10.09 -12.40 32.81
C LYS A 1108 -11.37 -11.72 32.30
N VAL A 1109 -12.46 -12.45 32.02
CA VAL A 1109 -13.77 -11.87 31.65
C VAL A 1109 -14.17 -10.76 32.62
N ASN A 1110 -14.44 -9.58 32.08
CA ASN A 1110 -14.79 -8.41 32.88
C ASN A 1110 -15.81 -7.54 32.14
N VAL A 1111 -16.30 -6.52 32.81
CA VAL A 1111 -17.17 -5.48 32.23
C VAL A 1111 -16.50 -4.12 32.40
N TYR A 1112 -16.48 -3.34 31.32
CA TYR A 1112 -15.91 -1.99 31.32
C TYR A 1112 -16.83 -1.01 30.57
N PRO A 1113 -16.80 0.28 30.90
CA PRO A 1113 -16.20 0.84 32.10
C PRO A 1113 -16.96 0.39 33.36
N ASN A 1114 -16.24 0.16 34.45
CA ASN A 1114 -16.82 -0.24 35.73
C ASN A 1114 -16.09 0.49 36.88
N PRO A 1115 -16.73 1.45 37.57
CA PRO A 1115 -18.08 1.98 37.33
C PRO A 1115 -18.22 2.73 35.99
N LEU A 1116 -19.40 2.68 35.38
CA LEU A 1116 -19.78 3.62 34.32
C LEU A 1116 -20.29 4.92 34.96
N TYR A 1117 -19.63 6.05 34.67
CA TYR A 1117 -20.01 7.39 35.11
C TYR A 1117 -20.45 8.27 33.93
N GLY A 1118 -21.75 8.47 33.75
CA GLY A 1118 -22.29 9.41 32.76
C GLY A 1118 -21.82 9.11 31.34
N PHE A 1119 -21.10 10.07 30.75
CA PHE A 1119 -20.37 9.91 29.48
C PHE A 1119 -18.95 9.42 29.77
N ASN A 1120 -18.54 8.31 29.14
CA ASN A 1120 -17.17 7.83 29.21
C ASN A 1120 -16.48 7.97 27.85
N PRO A 1121 -15.39 8.75 27.73
CA PRO A 1121 -14.59 8.84 26.50
C PRO A 1121 -14.09 7.47 26.01
N ALA A 1122 -13.86 6.52 26.91
CA ALA A 1122 -13.49 5.14 26.59
C ALA A 1122 -14.64 4.29 25.99
N THR A 1123 -15.82 4.88 25.84
CA THR A 1123 -16.97 4.31 25.13
C THR A 1123 -17.41 5.18 23.95
N SER A 1124 -16.72 6.31 23.69
CA SER A 1124 -17.14 7.29 22.68
C SER A 1124 -16.32 7.23 21.38
N TYR A 1125 -15.57 6.16 21.15
CA TYR A 1125 -14.68 6.02 19.98
C TYR A 1125 -15.42 6.04 18.63
N ASN A 1126 -16.75 5.83 18.62
CA ASN A 1126 -17.58 5.79 17.41
C ASN A 1126 -18.49 7.03 17.28
N ASN A 1127 -18.13 8.16 17.90
CA ASN A 1127 -18.95 9.38 17.93
C ASN A 1127 -20.40 9.15 18.44
N SER A 1128 -20.60 8.15 19.30
CA SER A 1128 -21.91 7.90 19.90
C SER A 1128 -22.35 9.13 20.71
N PRO A 1129 -23.61 9.58 20.54
CA PRO A 1129 -24.16 10.70 21.32
C PRO A 1129 -23.95 10.47 22.82
N ALA A 1130 -23.59 11.54 23.55
CA ALA A 1130 -23.29 11.44 24.98
C ALA A 1130 -24.46 10.91 25.83
N ASP A 1131 -25.67 10.92 25.27
CA ASP A 1131 -26.89 10.41 25.88
C ASP A 1131 -27.13 8.92 25.60
N GLU A 1132 -26.29 8.19 24.87
CA GLU A 1132 -26.39 6.74 24.61
C GLU A 1132 -25.22 5.91 25.19
N PRO A 1133 -25.06 5.86 26.53
CA PRO A 1133 -23.97 5.10 27.14
C PRO A 1133 -24.20 3.59 27.03
N PHE A 1134 -23.11 2.84 26.95
CA PHE A 1134 -23.08 1.39 26.98
C PHE A 1134 -21.96 0.88 27.90
N VAL A 1135 -22.03 -0.39 28.26
CA VAL A 1135 -20.90 -1.14 28.84
C VAL A 1135 -20.53 -2.29 27.92
N THR A 1136 -19.28 -2.70 27.94
CA THR A 1136 -18.75 -3.80 27.15
C THR A 1136 -18.31 -4.90 28.08
N PHE A 1137 -18.85 -6.10 27.88
CA PHE A 1137 -18.29 -7.33 28.43
C PHE A 1137 -17.15 -7.78 27.53
N SER A 1138 -15.99 -8.08 28.09
CA SER A 1138 -14.77 -8.42 27.34
C SER A 1138 -14.24 -9.80 27.71
N ASN A 1139 -13.30 -10.29 26.88
CA ASN A 1139 -12.62 -11.58 27.02
C ASN A 1139 -13.55 -12.80 26.94
N LEU A 1140 -14.70 -12.64 26.29
CA LEU A 1140 -15.74 -13.67 26.23
C LEU A 1140 -15.33 -14.80 25.26
N PRO A 1141 -15.55 -16.07 25.61
CA PRO A 1141 -15.34 -17.20 24.70
C PRO A 1141 -16.42 -17.19 23.61
N GLU A 1142 -16.24 -18.01 22.56
CA GLU A 1142 -17.15 -18.08 21.41
C GLU A 1142 -18.63 -18.30 21.83
N GLN A 1143 -18.87 -19.29 22.70
CA GLN A 1143 -20.20 -19.56 23.27
C GLN A 1143 -20.34 -18.96 24.67
N VAL A 1144 -21.29 -18.04 24.84
CA VAL A 1144 -21.54 -17.38 26.13
C VAL A 1144 -22.99 -16.98 26.34
N THR A 1145 -23.45 -17.01 27.58
CA THR A 1145 -24.71 -16.40 28.04
C THR A 1145 -24.43 -15.46 29.21
N ILE A 1146 -24.90 -14.23 29.13
CA ILE A 1146 -24.76 -13.21 30.19
C ILE A 1146 -26.15 -12.85 30.69
N LYS A 1147 -26.45 -13.19 31.94
CA LYS A 1147 -27.70 -12.78 32.61
C LYS A 1147 -27.41 -11.64 33.55
N ILE A 1148 -28.06 -10.51 33.34
CA ILE A 1148 -27.83 -9.27 34.10
C ILE A 1148 -28.99 -9.04 35.05
N TYR A 1149 -28.66 -8.89 36.34
CA TYR A 1149 -29.60 -8.74 37.43
C TYR A 1149 -29.42 -7.41 38.15
N SER A 1150 -30.52 -6.87 38.69
CA SER A 1150 -30.46 -5.84 39.73
C SER A 1150 -29.89 -6.42 41.03
N LEU A 1151 -29.46 -5.56 41.96
CA LEU A 1151 -29.04 -6.00 43.30
C LEU A 1151 -30.16 -6.73 44.09
N SER A 1152 -31.44 -6.51 43.74
CA SER A 1152 -32.58 -7.23 44.32
C SER A 1152 -32.83 -8.62 43.71
N GLY A 1153 -32.02 -9.04 42.73
CA GLY A 1153 -32.13 -10.34 42.06
C GLY A 1153 -33.12 -10.38 40.89
N THR A 1154 -33.63 -9.22 40.44
CA THR A 1154 -34.53 -9.15 39.27
C THR A 1154 -33.72 -9.28 37.99
N LEU A 1155 -34.07 -10.22 37.11
CA LEU A 1155 -33.47 -10.34 35.77
C LEU A 1155 -33.87 -9.12 34.92
N LEU A 1156 -32.90 -8.46 34.31
CA LEU A 1156 -33.11 -7.26 33.51
C LEU A 1156 -32.86 -7.51 32.02
N ARG A 1157 -31.79 -8.24 31.70
CA ARG A 1157 -31.39 -8.52 30.33
C ARG A 1157 -30.66 -9.85 30.28
N THR A 1158 -30.96 -10.63 29.24
CA THR A 1158 -30.13 -11.76 28.81
C THR A 1158 -29.42 -11.38 27.52
N LEU A 1159 -28.11 -11.58 27.47
CA LEU A 1159 -27.28 -11.46 26.27
C LEU A 1159 -26.69 -12.83 25.95
N ASN A 1160 -26.55 -13.16 24.68
CA ASN A 1160 -26.06 -14.44 24.20
C ASN A 1160 -25.06 -14.26 23.04
N THR A 1161 -24.51 -15.34 22.52
CA THR A 1161 -23.56 -15.31 21.40
C THR A 1161 -24.08 -14.55 20.16
N GLN A 1162 -25.39 -14.53 19.90
CA GLN A 1162 -25.98 -13.78 18.79
C GLN A 1162 -25.98 -12.25 19.01
N ASP A 1163 -25.78 -11.79 20.25
CA ASP A 1163 -25.63 -10.36 20.57
C ASP A 1163 -24.18 -9.86 20.32
N LYS A 1164 -23.26 -10.75 19.90
CA LYS A 1164 -21.91 -10.36 19.47
C LYS A 1164 -21.91 -9.84 18.04
N SER A 1165 -20.89 -9.05 17.68
CA SER A 1165 -20.64 -8.66 16.28
C SER A 1165 -20.31 -9.84 15.38
N SER A 1166 -19.65 -10.86 15.94
CA SER A 1166 -19.37 -12.16 15.30
C SER A 1166 -19.31 -13.24 16.40
N PRO A 1167 -19.55 -14.52 16.10
CA PRO A 1167 -19.45 -15.59 17.09
C PRO A 1167 -18.09 -15.61 17.81
N THR A 1168 -17.01 -15.34 17.08
CA THR A 1168 -15.62 -15.30 17.56
C THR A 1168 -15.27 -14.04 18.36
N SER A 1169 -16.05 -12.95 18.24
CA SER A 1169 -15.78 -11.71 18.95
C SER A 1169 -15.75 -11.92 20.47
N PRO A 1170 -14.70 -11.43 21.17
CA PRO A 1170 -14.61 -11.52 22.62
C PRO A 1170 -15.34 -10.39 23.34
N PHE A 1171 -16.13 -9.59 22.60
CA PHE A 1171 -16.83 -8.42 23.11
C PHE A 1171 -18.34 -8.51 22.92
N ILE A 1172 -19.11 -8.11 23.95
CA ILE A 1172 -20.55 -7.85 23.84
C ILE A 1172 -20.84 -6.48 24.44
N ARG A 1173 -21.45 -5.58 23.65
CA ARG A 1173 -21.89 -4.25 24.12
C ARG A 1173 -23.33 -4.34 24.63
N TRP A 1174 -23.57 -3.91 25.86
CA TRP A 1174 -24.91 -3.74 26.41
C TRP A 1174 -25.29 -2.26 26.42
N ASN A 1175 -26.33 -1.93 25.66
CA ASN A 1175 -26.91 -0.58 25.55
C ASN A 1175 -27.69 -0.11 26.80
N LEU A 1176 -27.56 -0.82 27.92
CA LEU A 1176 -28.19 -0.52 29.21
C LEU A 1176 -29.72 -0.55 29.18
N GLN A 1177 -30.31 -1.27 28.22
CA GLN A 1177 -31.75 -1.52 28.16
C GLN A 1177 -32.11 -2.91 28.70
N ASN A 1178 -33.25 -3.00 29.36
CA ASN A 1178 -33.84 -4.26 29.75
C ASN A 1178 -34.49 -4.99 28.55
N GLU A 1179 -35.10 -6.15 28.78
CA GLU A 1179 -35.78 -6.93 27.74
C GLU A 1179 -36.96 -6.21 27.07
N SER A 1180 -37.54 -5.19 27.73
CA SER A 1180 -38.61 -4.36 27.18
C SER A 1180 -38.11 -3.12 26.43
N GLY A 1181 -36.79 -2.98 26.21
CA GLY A 1181 -36.18 -1.81 25.56
C GLY A 1181 -36.14 -0.56 26.44
N LEU A 1182 -36.46 -0.68 27.74
CA LEU A 1182 -36.41 0.44 28.69
C LEU A 1182 -35.04 0.52 29.35
N ARG A 1183 -34.52 1.74 29.53
CA ARG A 1183 -33.23 1.93 30.20
C ARG A 1183 -33.27 1.52 31.66
N VAL A 1184 -32.18 0.93 32.13
CA VAL A 1184 -31.98 0.61 33.54
C VAL A 1184 -31.64 1.87 34.35
N ALA A 1185 -31.90 1.83 35.66
CA ALA A 1185 -31.63 2.95 36.56
C ALA A 1185 -30.14 3.08 36.89
N SER A 1186 -29.72 4.20 37.48
CA SER A 1186 -28.41 4.24 38.14
C SER A 1186 -28.41 3.29 39.34
N GLY A 1187 -27.41 2.42 39.47
CA GLY A 1187 -27.37 1.40 40.52
C GLY A 1187 -26.27 0.36 40.37
N LEU A 1188 -26.27 -0.61 41.29
CA LEU A 1188 -25.40 -1.78 41.28
C LEU A 1188 -26.08 -2.96 40.58
N TYR A 1189 -25.32 -3.66 39.76
CA TYR A 1189 -25.74 -4.78 38.93
C TYR A 1189 -24.83 -5.98 39.13
N ILE A 1190 -25.41 -7.17 38.92
CA ILE A 1190 -24.72 -8.44 38.94
C ILE A 1190 -24.89 -9.07 37.55
N ALA A 1191 -23.80 -9.47 36.91
CA ALA A 1191 -23.85 -10.29 35.70
C ALA A 1191 -23.39 -11.72 36.04
N LEU A 1192 -24.21 -12.71 35.69
CA LEU A 1192 -23.84 -14.12 35.67
C LEU A 1192 -23.45 -14.48 34.24
N ILE A 1193 -22.18 -14.80 34.04
CA ILE A 1193 -21.60 -15.18 32.76
C ILE A 1193 -21.44 -16.70 32.78
N SER A 1194 -22.14 -17.39 31.89
CA SER A 1194 -22.08 -18.85 31.75
C SER A 1194 -21.50 -19.19 30.38
N ALA A 1195 -20.48 -20.04 30.34
CA ALA A 1195 -19.88 -20.58 29.12
C ALA A 1195 -19.83 -22.12 29.21
N PRO A 1196 -20.27 -22.86 28.17
CA PRO A 1196 -20.37 -24.33 28.23
C PRO A 1196 -19.07 -25.02 28.65
N ASP A 1197 -17.93 -24.59 28.10
CA ASP A 1197 -16.63 -25.25 28.28
C ASP A 1197 -15.84 -24.74 29.50
N TYR A 1198 -16.26 -23.62 30.09
CA TYR A 1198 -15.49 -22.91 31.12
C TYR A 1198 -16.24 -22.65 32.43
N GLY A 1199 -17.53 -22.98 32.50
CA GLY A 1199 -18.36 -22.85 33.69
C GLY A 1199 -18.96 -21.45 33.86
N GLU A 1200 -19.12 -21.02 35.12
CA GLU A 1200 -19.81 -19.78 35.46
C GLU A 1200 -18.90 -18.77 36.16
N LYS A 1201 -19.11 -17.48 35.89
CA LYS A 1201 -18.44 -16.36 36.53
C LYS A 1201 -19.43 -15.28 36.92
N VAL A 1202 -19.26 -14.71 38.10
CA VAL A 1202 -20.10 -13.61 38.59
C VAL A 1202 -19.32 -12.31 38.57
N LEU A 1203 -19.83 -11.30 37.86
CA LEU A 1203 -19.30 -9.94 37.86
C LEU A 1203 -20.23 -9.00 38.63
N LYS A 1204 -19.63 -7.98 39.27
CA LYS A 1204 -20.34 -6.90 39.95
C LYS A 1204 -19.91 -5.58 39.34
N PHE A 1205 -20.87 -4.73 39.00
CA PHE A 1205 -20.59 -3.45 38.37
C PHE A 1205 -21.64 -2.40 38.71
N SER A 1206 -21.28 -1.13 38.59
CA SER A 1206 -22.20 -0.01 38.81
C SER A 1206 -22.36 0.84 37.57
N ILE A 1207 -23.58 1.34 37.39
CA ILE A 1207 -23.95 2.28 36.33
C ILE A 1207 -24.47 3.55 36.97
N ILE A 1208 -23.96 4.70 36.54
CA ILE A 1208 -24.48 6.02 36.89
C ILE A 1208 -24.84 6.72 35.59
N MET A 1209 -26.14 6.80 35.30
CA MET A 1209 -26.65 7.37 34.06
C MET A 1209 -26.46 8.90 34.02
N PRO A 1210 -26.15 9.50 32.85
CA PRO A 1210 -26.12 10.94 32.69
C PRO A 1210 -27.53 11.55 32.83
N GLN A 1211 -27.60 12.78 33.34
CA GLN A 1211 -28.86 13.52 33.42
C GLN A 1211 -29.32 13.95 32.03
N LYS A 1212 -30.51 13.50 31.60
CA LYS A 1212 -31.11 14.00 30.35
C LYS A 1212 -31.47 15.48 30.51
N GLN A 1213 -30.86 16.34 29.70
CA GLN A 1213 -31.33 17.71 29.49
C GLN A 1213 -32.12 17.75 28.18
N LEU A 1214 -33.31 18.35 28.21
CA LEU A 1214 -34.01 18.70 26.98
C LEU A 1214 -33.19 19.76 26.25
N GLN A 1215 -32.87 19.55 24.97
CA GLN A 1215 -32.39 20.63 24.11
C GLN A 1215 -33.44 21.75 24.16
N ARG A 1216 -33.09 22.89 24.75
CA ARG A 1216 -33.87 24.11 24.56
C ARG A 1216 -33.65 24.55 23.12
N TYR A 1217 -34.68 24.37 22.30
CA TYR A 1217 -34.80 24.93 20.96
C TYR A 1217 -34.69 26.46 21.00
#